data_AF-A0A328UJK7-F1
#
_entry.id   AF-A0A328UJK7-F1
#
_cell.length_a   1.000
_cell.length_b   1.000
_cell.length_c   1.000
_cell.angle_alpha   90.00
_cell.angle_beta   90.00
_cell.angle_gamma   90.00
#
_symmetry.space_group_name_H-M   'P 1'
#
loop_
_entity.id
_entity.type
_entity.pdbx_description
1 polymer ?
#
loop_
_entity_poly.entity_id
_entity_poly.type
_entity_poly.pdbx_seq_one_letter_code
_entity_poly.pdbx_strand_id
1 'polypeptide(L)'
;MMDLNEKSYIYQLLTQRFPTETEIPLSSISLWMTKNGAYSRNYGYIKMKSLLLDLPEFLTFYEIPNGTINPEQYVVLHHWQPGSDGGSYDGSDEGYDEADASFYSLVNVPSKSTAAYAALFNMTLEDVYDEIAQAFEEARASGALEDGGSCLRYTTPHATVILTENRYQEMDGRPWHFSFESPLPRTGPAASPAAPAMQAAHAAPGGIPAASPLSEQDRREIYLALCAALPLEEKLHMARVSLVLNESGHTKERYGFQKMKELLRCLTDFLTLDDAVMGGVPQTLITIHAVPAWSYPHRPAAIHANAAKISLPLPLEMDGTILLPPKTLAKLNLEVTGAEEQPSGELLGDLRESYRKARQSGDFRRRGDAYVFSLNITALNGAPMVASLKETNAANVRWYLNFAGADRREANIPGKMLERFAFLGSWPSFLEELAKKALPEPWDFEGSTQKEYFILQKYIQYTFYRLQLEDKICISEHKSFAAFNTGLVSPYYDDIYACFEAQDDDGEYQTQWRFLEFCTAAGRGTGKKLVEYFNPLPQPASYFERRGDLLFDLEKELHTDYEHILLDNISRLPLDFIREECRGAEEAQELIDEIEDGQDWAARKRFYRQLSDLIASTPRLFNRMRNRLEDAIELARKQVRWNFKTAIPCYFPTRNVMSLMLPLALQNDNRADAALVVELTSSGNYQGQTILTLQQAYLDGRLLCRPNSEWLDSETIYSDGDYDDD
;
A
#
# COMPACT_ATOMS: atom_id res chain seq x y z
N MET A 1 -9.48 12.33 36.83
CA MET A 1 -8.64 13.39 37.38
C MET A 1 -7.64 12.70 38.30
N MET A 2 -6.36 12.66 37.90
CA MET A 2 -5.30 11.94 38.62
C MET A 2 -5.03 12.54 39.99
N ASP A 3 -4.75 11.69 40.97
CA ASP A 3 -4.37 12.13 42.31
C ASP A 3 -2.90 12.61 42.37
N LEU A 4 -2.54 13.32 43.44
CA LEU A 4 -1.19 13.88 43.60
C LEU A 4 -0.09 12.80 43.69
N ASN A 5 -0.43 11.59 44.17
CA ASN A 5 0.52 10.48 44.27
C ASN A 5 0.80 9.88 42.89
N GLU A 6 -0.23 9.75 42.05
CA GLU A 6 -0.14 9.31 40.66
C GLU A 6 0.69 10.30 39.84
N LYS A 7 0.40 11.60 39.96
CA LYS A 7 1.19 12.67 39.32
C LYS A 7 2.65 12.64 39.76
N SER A 8 2.89 12.46 41.06
CA SER A 8 4.25 12.35 41.61
C SER A 8 5.01 11.13 41.11
N TYR A 9 4.33 10.00 40.99
CA TYR A 9 4.91 8.78 40.44
C TYR A 9 5.29 8.94 38.97
N ILE A 10 4.41 9.52 38.15
CA ILE A 10 4.69 9.77 36.73
C ILE A 10 5.86 10.75 36.57
N TYR A 11 5.89 11.84 37.35
CA TYR A 11 6.99 12.80 37.31
C TYR A 11 8.35 12.17 37.67
N GLN A 12 8.40 11.38 38.75
CA GLN A 12 9.61 10.66 39.15
C GLN A 12 10.03 9.63 38.10
N LEU A 13 9.08 8.94 37.48
CA LEU A 13 9.36 7.95 36.45
C LEU A 13 9.98 8.58 35.19
N LEU A 14 9.48 9.74 34.76
CA LEU A 14 9.99 10.43 33.57
C LEU A 14 11.37 11.06 33.82
N THR A 15 11.56 11.71 34.96
CA THR A 15 12.83 12.36 35.34
C THR A 15 13.98 11.37 35.59
N GLN A 16 13.70 10.08 35.79
CA GLN A 16 14.74 9.03 35.84
C GLN A 16 15.50 8.85 34.51
N ARG A 17 14.84 9.11 33.38
CA ARG A 17 15.38 8.80 32.04
C ARG A 17 15.61 10.04 31.18
N PHE A 18 14.77 11.05 31.34
CA PHE A 18 14.74 12.22 30.48
C PHE A 18 15.13 13.49 31.26
N PRO A 19 16.04 14.31 30.71
CA PRO A 19 16.37 15.59 31.31
C PRO A 19 15.21 16.59 31.14
N THR A 20 15.00 17.43 32.15
CA THR A 20 14.03 18.54 32.11
C THR A 20 14.45 19.62 31.11
N GLU A 21 13.48 20.39 30.61
CA GLU A 21 13.65 21.48 29.63
C GLU A 21 14.28 21.05 28.30
N THR A 22 14.07 19.80 27.90
CA THR A 22 14.52 19.27 26.60
C THR A 22 13.37 18.73 25.78
N GLU A 23 13.53 18.81 24.47
CA GLU A 23 12.59 18.27 23.49
C GLU A 23 12.66 16.75 23.46
N ILE A 24 11.59 16.07 23.89
CA ILE A 24 11.55 14.61 23.96
C ILE A 24 10.44 14.10 23.02
N PRO A 25 10.74 13.20 22.07
CA PRO A 25 9.71 12.62 21.23
C PRO A 25 8.63 11.91 22.06
N LEU A 26 7.35 12.14 21.74
CA LEU A 26 6.20 11.52 22.43
C LEU A 26 6.30 10.00 22.47
N SER A 27 6.82 9.40 21.40
CA SER A 27 7.07 7.96 21.27
C SER A 27 8.06 7.45 22.33
N SER A 28 9.07 8.23 22.67
CA SER A 28 10.08 7.90 23.67
C SER A 28 9.49 7.91 25.09
N ILE A 29 8.68 8.93 25.41
CA ILE A 29 7.95 9.00 26.69
C ILE A 29 6.97 7.83 26.80
N SER A 30 6.18 7.60 25.76
CA SER A 30 5.18 6.54 25.73
C SER A 30 5.80 5.16 25.91
N LEU A 31 6.92 4.89 25.24
CA LEU A 31 7.67 3.64 25.36
C LEU A 31 8.27 3.47 26.76
N TRP A 32 8.85 4.53 27.34
CA TRP A 32 9.46 4.48 28.65
C TRP A 32 8.43 4.23 29.77
N MET A 33 7.28 4.90 29.72
CA MET A 33 6.19 4.67 30.67
C MET A 33 5.64 3.25 30.57
N THR A 34 5.42 2.76 29.35
CA THR A 34 4.91 1.40 29.10
C THR A 34 5.88 0.33 29.61
N LYS A 35 7.19 0.49 29.36
CA LYS A 35 8.22 -0.47 29.85
C LYS A 35 8.32 -0.54 31.37
N ASN A 36 7.93 0.51 32.07
CA ASN A 36 7.95 0.58 33.53
C ASN A 36 6.57 0.35 34.16
N GLY A 37 5.61 -0.21 33.40
CA GLY A 37 4.30 -0.60 33.92
C GLY A 37 3.29 0.54 34.10
N ALA A 38 3.61 1.74 33.63
CA ALA A 38 2.71 2.90 33.65
C ALA A 38 1.92 2.96 32.33
N TYR A 39 0.84 2.19 32.25
CA TYR A 39 -0.07 2.17 31.08
C TYR A 39 -1.15 3.25 31.21
N SER A 40 -1.54 3.90 30.10
CA SER A 40 -2.57 4.95 30.12
C SER A 40 -3.92 4.49 30.67
N ARG A 41 -4.27 3.20 30.46
CA ARG A 41 -5.50 2.58 30.96
C ARG A 41 -5.53 2.48 32.48
N ASN A 42 -4.39 2.35 33.14
CA ASN A 42 -4.30 2.28 34.60
C ASN A 42 -4.76 3.58 35.27
N TYR A 43 -4.71 4.69 34.52
CA TYR A 43 -5.12 6.02 34.97
C TYR A 43 -6.46 6.45 34.33
N GLY A 44 -7.15 5.57 33.60
CA GLY A 44 -8.44 5.85 32.97
C GLY A 44 -8.40 6.50 31.58
N TYR A 45 -7.25 6.52 30.89
CA TYR A 45 -7.12 7.13 29.57
C TYR A 45 -6.97 6.09 28.45
N ILE A 46 -7.68 6.33 27.35
CA ILE A 46 -7.68 5.44 26.16
C ILE A 46 -6.34 5.48 25.41
N LYS A 47 -5.72 6.67 25.29
CA LYS A 47 -4.44 6.88 24.61
C LYS A 47 -3.42 7.54 25.56
N MET A 48 -2.13 7.23 25.40
CA MET A 48 -1.05 7.84 26.19
C MET A 48 -0.97 9.36 25.99
N LYS A 49 -1.20 9.84 24.77
CA LYS A 49 -1.28 11.29 24.48
C LYS A 49 -2.32 11.98 25.36
N SER A 50 -3.49 11.38 25.55
CA SER A 50 -4.56 11.94 26.39
C SER A 50 -4.19 11.99 27.86
N LEU A 51 -3.44 11.00 28.37
CA LEU A 51 -2.90 11.02 29.72
C LEU A 51 -1.93 12.19 29.93
N LEU A 52 -1.00 12.36 28.99
CA LEU A 52 0.06 13.37 29.10
C LEU A 52 -0.46 14.80 28.94
N LEU A 53 -1.51 15.00 28.13
CA LEU A 53 -2.19 16.30 28.02
C LEU A 53 -2.90 16.71 29.32
N ASP A 54 -3.23 15.77 30.20
CA ASP A 54 -3.87 16.04 31.49
C ASP A 54 -2.86 16.19 32.65
N LEU A 55 -1.59 16.44 32.31
CA LEU A 55 -0.49 16.73 33.22
C LEU A 55 0.22 18.06 32.88
N PRO A 56 -0.53 19.17 32.68
CA PRO A 56 0.04 20.45 32.26
C PRO A 56 0.98 21.07 33.31
N GLU A 57 0.96 20.58 34.56
CA GLU A 57 1.78 21.11 35.63
C GLU A 57 3.28 20.83 35.44
N PHE A 58 3.63 19.85 34.60
CA PHE A 58 5.02 19.51 34.31
C PHE A 58 5.28 19.01 32.89
N LEU A 59 4.29 19.02 31.99
CA LEU A 59 4.46 18.66 30.59
C LEU A 59 3.88 19.73 29.67
N THR A 60 4.68 20.18 28.71
CA THR A 60 4.19 20.96 27.57
C THR A 60 4.29 20.14 26.30
N PHE A 61 3.22 20.17 25.50
CA PHE A 61 3.12 19.44 24.24
C PHE A 61 3.19 20.41 23.07
N TYR A 62 3.96 20.07 22.03
CA TYR A 62 3.95 20.82 20.78
C TYR A 62 4.17 19.88 19.59
N GLU A 63 3.61 20.29 18.45
CA GLU A 63 3.63 19.54 17.21
C GLU A 63 4.46 20.30 16.19
N ILE A 64 5.41 19.63 15.56
CA ILE A 64 6.16 20.18 14.43
C ILE A 64 5.52 19.66 13.14
N PRO A 65 4.95 20.54 12.29
CA PRO A 65 4.44 20.14 10.98
C PRO A 65 5.62 19.66 10.11
N ASN A 66 5.72 18.36 9.87
CA ASN A 66 6.82 17.76 9.09
C ASN A 66 6.39 17.28 7.69
N GLY A 67 5.27 17.79 7.17
CA GLY A 67 4.80 17.46 5.82
C GLY A 67 4.22 16.04 5.66
N THR A 68 4.15 15.23 6.72
CA THR A 68 3.46 13.93 6.74
C THR A 68 2.12 14.01 7.48
N ILE A 69 1.25 13.00 7.29
CA ILE A 69 -0.10 12.94 7.90
C ILE A 69 -0.06 12.88 9.45
N ASN A 70 1.07 12.45 10.02
CA ASN A 70 1.30 12.46 11.47
C ASN A 70 2.38 13.50 11.79
N PRO A 71 2.05 14.69 12.34
CA PRO A 71 3.06 15.64 12.73
C PRO A 71 3.99 15.01 13.76
N GLU A 72 5.27 15.39 13.76
CA GLU A 72 6.17 14.95 14.80
C GLU A 72 5.75 15.59 16.14
N GLN A 73 5.51 14.73 17.12
CA GLN A 73 4.97 15.12 18.41
C GLN A 73 6.07 15.09 19.45
N TYR A 74 6.30 16.23 20.08
CA TYR A 74 7.30 16.39 21.11
C TYR A 74 6.65 16.84 22.42
N VAL A 75 7.34 16.50 23.51
CA VAL A 75 6.95 16.82 24.87
C VAL A 75 8.17 17.41 25.56
N VAL A 76 7.99 18.54 26.24
CA VAL A 76 8.98 19.12 27.15
C VAL A 76 8.55 18.84 28.58
N LEU A 77 9.44 18.21 29.35
CA LEU A 77 9.27 17.96 30.77
C LEU A 77 9.82 19.14 31.57
N HIS A 78 8.97 19.82 32.34
CA HIS A 78 9.35 20.96 33.15
C HIS A 78 9.71 20.57 34.59
N HIS A 79 10.41 21.45 35.28
CA HIS A 79 10.68 21.29 36.71
C HIS A 79 9.39 21.43 37.53
N TRP A 80 9.09 20.44 38.36
CA TRP A 80 7.88 20.41 39.16
C TRP A 80 8.15 19.95 40.59
N GLN A 81 7.52 20.64 41.54
CA GLN A 81 7.58 20.30 42.96
C GLN A 81 6.17 19.97 43.44
N PRO A 82 5.95 18.83 44.11
CA PRO A 82 4.64 18.49 44.66
C PRO A 82 4.20 19.56 45.67
N GLY A 83 3.19 20.37 45.30
CA GLY A 83 2.62 21.42 46.16
C GLY A 83 2.74 22.86 45.64
N SER A 84 3.27 23.11 44.44
CA SER A 84 3.10 24.41 43.78
C SER A 84 1.79 24.43 42.99
N ASP A 85 0.73 24.99 43.57
CA ASP A 85 -0.47 25.36 42.83
C ASP A 85 -0.16 26.46 41.80
N GLY A 86 -0.65 26.29 40.57
CA GLY A 86 -0.65 27.35 39.54
C GLY A 86 -0.77 26.77 38.13
N GLY A 87 -1.84 26.96 37.38
CA GLY A 87 -3.10 27.66 37.66
C GLY A 87 -4.21 27.07 36.79
N SER A 88 -5.41 27.07 37.34
CA SER A 88 -6.64 26.76 36.63
C SER A 88 -6.83 27.76 35.49
N TYR A 89 -6.83 27.28 34.24
CA TYR A 89 -7.44 28.02 33.15
C TYR A 89 -8.96 27.89 33.34
N ASP A 90 -9.52 28.87 34.04
CA ASP A 90 -10.94 28.96 34.37
C ASP A 90 -11.73 29.33 33.11
N GLY A 91 -12.67 28.47 32.74
CA GLY A 91 -13.63 28.76 31.69
C GLY A 91 -14.64 29.76 32.22
N SER A 92 -14.38 31.05 32.01
CA SER A 92 -15.37 32.11 32.19
C SER A 92 -15.54 32.90 30.91
N ASP A 93 -16.82 32.95 30.53
CA ASP A 93 -17.46 33.74 29.49
C ASP A 93 -17.27 35.24 29.81
N GLU A 94 -16.43 35.95 29.04
CA GLU A 94 -16.37 37.43 29.06
C GLU A 94 -16.35 38.00 27.64
N GLY A 95 -17.44 38.73 27.36
CA GLY A 95 -17.71 39.76 26.36
C GLY A 95 -16.61 40.22 25.40
N TYR A 96 -17.00 40.24 24.12
CA TYR A 96 -16.39 41.07 23.08
C TYR A 96 -16.45 42.56 23.46
N ASP A 97 -15.29 43.17 23.71
CA ASP A 97 -15.12 44.63 23.74
C ASP A 97 -14.66 45.13 22.35
N GLU A 98 -15.36 46.13 21.84
CA GLU A 98 -15.44 46.53 20.42
C GLU A 98 -14.32 47.49 19.95
N ALA A 99 -13.13 47.47 20.58
CA ALA A 99 -12.15 48.56 20.44
C ALA A 99 -10.75 48.21 19.86
N ASP A 100 -10.42 46.94 19.59
CA ASP A 100 -9.14 46.55 18.96
C ASP A 100 -9.35 45.73 17.68
N ALA A 101 -10.11 46.29 16.74
CA ALA A 101 -10.42 45.65 15.47
C ALA A 101 -9.29 45.88 14.43
N SER A 102 -8.13 45.30 14.67
CA SER A 102 -7.03 45.25 13.67
C SER A 102 -7.47 44.43 12.45
N PHE A 103 -6.97 44.74 11.25
CA PHE A 103 -7.32 44.04 10.00
C PHE A 103 -7.31 42.51 10.15
N TYR A 104 -6.28 41.93 10.79
CA TYR A 104 -6.17 40.48 10.97
C TYR A 104 -7.08 39.88 12.05
N SER A 105 -7.59 40.69 12.97
CA SER A 105 -8.63 40.26 13.91
C SER A 105 -10.00 40.15 13.24
N LEU A 106 -10.23 40.94 12.18
CA LEU A 106 -11.50 40.98 11.44
C LEU A 106 -11.50 40.11 10.19
N VAL A 107 -10.33 39.86 9.60
CA VAL A 107 -10.20 39.26 8.29
C VAL A 107 -9.44 37.93 8.38
N ASN A 108 -10.08 36.86 7.94
CA ASN A 108 -9.41 35.62 7.57
C ASN A 108 -8.62 35.87 6.28
N VAL A 109 -7.29 35.77 6.40
CA VAL A 109 -6.35 35.99 5.30
C VAL A 109 -5.68 34.66 4.97
N PRO A 110 -6.12 33.94 3.92
CA PRO A 110 -5.58 32.64 3.57
C PRO A 110 -4.15 32.75 3.05
N SER A 111 -3.26 31.88 3.54
CA SER A 111 -1.85 31.80 3.11
C SER A 111 -1.69 31.57 1.61
N LYS A 112 -2.64 30.86 0.95
CA LYS A 112 -2.64 30.65 -0.51
C LYS A 112 -2.95 31.95 -1.28
N SER A 113 -3.85 32.79 -0.75
CA SER A 113 -4.21 34.07 -1.37
C SER A 113 -3.07 35.09 -1.23
N THR A 114 -2.40 35.15 -0.08
CA THR A 114 -1.24 36.04 0.12
C THR A 114 0.00 35.55 -0.62
N ALA A 115 0.23 34.24 -0.72
CA ALA A 115 1.29 33.69 -1.56
C ALA A 115 1.05 33.95 -3.06
N ALA A 116 -0.20 33.87 -3.53
CA ALA A 116 -0.57 34.22 -4.91
C ALA A 116 -0.36 35.71 -5.19
N TYR A 117 -0.77 36.58 -4.26
CA TYR A 117 -0.55 38.02 -4.34
C TYR A 117 0.96 38.35 -4.39
N ALA A 118 1.74 37.75 -3.47
CA ALA A 118 3.20 37.88 -3.42
C ALA A 118 3.87 37.44 -4.74
N ALA A 119 3.44 36.31 -5.31
CA ALA A 119 3.98 35.80 -6.55
C ALA A 119 3.59 36.65 -7.78
N LEU A 120 2.36 37.17 -7.82
CA LEU A 120 1.85 37.98 -8.92
C LEU A 120 2.54 39.34 -9.02
N PHE A 121 2.90 39.93 -7.88
CA PHE A 121 3.51 41.26 -7.81
C PHE A 121 4.99 41.24 -7.36
N ASN A 122 5.57 40.04 -7.22
CA ASN A 122 6.96 39.81 -6.85
C ASN A 122 7.37 40.51 -5.54
N MET A 123 6.57 40.31 -4.49
CA MET A 123 6.72 40.87 -3.14
C MET A 123 7.05 39.77 -2.12
N THR A 124 7.59 40.12 -0.96
CA THR A 124 7.69 39.15 0.15
C THR A 124 6.34 39.00 0.84
N LEU A 125 6.13 37.90 1.56
CA LEU A 125 4.88 37.69 2.31
C LEU A 125 4.65 38.78 3.36
N GLU A 126 5.73 39.25 4.02
CA GLU A 126 5.69 40.32 5.01
C GLU A 126 5.22 41.64 4.37
N ASP A 127 5.76 42.00 3.20
CA ASP A 127 5.33 43.19 2.44
C ASP A 127 3.85 43.11 2.02
N VAL A 128 3.37 41.93 1.65
CA VAL A 128 1.96 41.72 1.25
C VAL A 128 1.03 41.90 2.43
N TYR A 129 1.39 41.37 3.61
CA TYR A 129 0.61 41.56 4.82
C TYR A 129 0.53 43.05 5.17
N ASP A 130 1.66 43.75 5.22
CA ASP A 130 1.68 45.17 5.54
C ASP A 130 0.88 46.01 4.54
N GLU A 131 1.00 45.74 3.22
CA GLU A 131 0.28 46.47 2.17
C GLU A 131 -1.24 46.34 2.30
N ILE A 132 -1.77 45.12 2.48
CA ILE A 132 -3.23 44.90 2.53
C ILE A 132 -3.84 45.45 3.80
N ALA A 133 -3.12 45.41 4.93
CA ALA A 133 -3.59 45.94 6.20
C ALA A 133 -3.55 47.47 6.24
N GLN A 134 -2.45 48.08 5.76
CA GLN A 134 -2.32 49.53 5.70
C GLN A 134 -3.34 50.15 4.73
N ALA A 135 -3.51 49.56 3.54
CA ALA A 135 -4.48 50.06 2.55
C ALA A 135 -5.93 49.94 3.04
N PHE A 136 -6.25 48.94 3.89
CA PHE A 136 -7.57 48.83 4.51
C PHE A 136 -7.83 49.97 5.49
N GLU A 137 -6.87 50.27 6.36
CA GLU A 137 -7.01 51.35 7.35
C GLU A 137 -7.07 52.73 6.67
N GLU A 138 -6.27 52.96 5.63
CA GLU A 138 -6.31 54.18 4.83
C GLU A 138 -7.65 54.34 4.09
N ALA A 139 -8.18 53.26 3.51
CA ALA A 139 -9.49 53.26 2.86
C ALA A 139 -10.63 53.51 3.86
N ARG A 140 -10.54 52.95 5.07
CA ARG A 140 -11.50 53.18 6.16
C ARG A 140 -11.47 54.62 6.66
N ALA A 141 -10.28 55.21 6.83
CA ALA A 141 -10.13 56.59 7.30
C ALA A 141 -10.51 57.65 6.25
N SER A 142 -10.25 57.37 4.96
CA SER A 142 -10.55 58.27 3.85
C SER A 142 -11.98 58.14 3.31
N GLY A 143 -12.72 57.11 3.71
CA GLY A 143 -14.04 56.79 3.18
C GLY A 143 -14.02 56.16 1.79
N ALA A 144 -12.88 55.64 1.34
CA ALA A 144 -12.69 54.96 0.07
C ALA A 144 -13.02 53.45 0.12
N LEU A 145 -13.42 52.94 1.29
CA LEU A 145 -13.93 51.59 1.45
C LEU A 145 -15.35 51.50 0.89
N GLU A 146 -15.53 50.80 -0.23
CA GLU A 146 -16.83 50.57 -0.83
C GLU A 146 -17.56 49.45 -0.08
N ASP A 147 -18.65 49.80 0.60
CA ASP A 147 -19.49 48.84 1.32
C ASP A 147 -20.73 48.47 0.49
N GLY A 148 -20.73 47.22 -0.02
CA GLY A 148 -21.82 46.62 -0.78
C GLY A 148 -22.79 45.78 0.07
N GLY A 149 -22.70 45.84 1.40
CA GLY A 149 -23.52 45.06 2.34
C GLY A 149 -22.94 43.68 2.66
N SER A 150 -22.76 42.80 1.67
CA SER A 150 -22.16 41.46 1.87
C SER A 150 -20.70 41.37 1.41
N CYS A 151 -20.11 42.51 1.07
CA CYS A 151 -18.77 42.62 0.50
C CYS A 151 -18.21 44.03 0.72
N LEU A 152 -16.98 44.14 1.23
CA LEU A 152 -16.21 45.38 1.28
C LEU A 152 -15.14 45.35 0.19
N ARG A 153 -14.88 46.50 -0.44
CA ARG A 153 -13.82 46.62 -1.44
C ARG A 153 -12.94 47.84 -1.19
N TYR A 154 -11.64 47.67 -1.37
CA TYR A 154 -10.67 48.76 -1.35
C TYR A 154 -9.49 48.42 -2.26
N THR A 155 -8.79 49.45 -2.70
CA THR A 155 -7.66 49.30 -3.63
C THR A 155 -6.34 49.35 -2.89
N THR A 156 -5.45 48.45 -3.22
CA THR A 156 -4.02 48.55 -2.91
C THR A 156 -3.28 49.12 -4.12
N PRO A 157 -1.98 49.42 -4.01
CA PRO A 157 -1.18 49.79 -5.18
C PRO A 157 -1.18 48.76 -6.31
N HIS A 158 -1.41 47.48 -6.01
CA HIS A 158 -1.24 46.38 -6.97
C HIS A 158 -2.54 45.69 -7.40
N ALA A 159 -3.58 45.71 -6.57
CA ALA A 159 -4.81 44.98 -6.84
C ALA A 159 -6.03 45.65 -6.21
N THR A 160 -7.21 45.17 -6.58
CA THR A 160 -8.43 45.47 -5.81
C THR A 160 -8.65 44.35 -4.82
N VAL A 161 -8.66 44.68 -3.53
CA VAL A 161 -8.97 43.75 -2.45
C VAL A 161 -10.48 43.71 -2.24
N ILE A 162 -10.98 42.49 -2.08
CA ILE A 162 -12.40 42.18 -1.90
C ILE A 162 -12.52 41.34 -0.64
N LEU A 163 -13.17 41.89 0.37
CA LEU A 163 -13.51 41.21 1.61
C LEU A 163 -14.96 40.76 1.55
N THR A 164 -15.21 39.45 1.57
CA THR A 164 -16.57 38.88 1.58
C THR A 164 -16.88 38.29 2.94
N GLU A 165 -18.15 38.10 3.28
CA GLU A 165 -18.52 37.40 4.52
C GLU A 165 -17.79 36.05 4.66
N ASN A 166 -17.18 35.84 5.81
CA ASN A 166 -16.44 34.61 6.11
C ASN A 166 -17.40 33.49 6.47
N ARG A 167 -17.46 32.45 5.63
CA ARG A 167 -18.30 31.27 5.87
C ARG A 167 -17.84 30.42 7.05
N TYR A 168 -16.67 30.71 7.62
CA TYR A 168 -16.08 30.01 8.77
C TYR A 168 -16.02 30.87 10.04
N GLN A 169 -16.80 31.96 10.11
CA GLN A 169 -16.82 32.85 11.27
C GLN A 169 -17.08 32.11 12.60
N GLU A 170 -17.88 31.04 12.61
CA GLU A 170 -18.13 30.21 13.80
C GLU A 170 -16.91 29.41 14.29
N MET A 171 -15.89 29.22 13.44
CA MET A 171 -14.66 28.49 13.77
C MET A 171 -13.48 29.40 14.13
N ASP A 172 -13.34 30.55 13.48
CA ASP A 172 -12.18 31.45 13.64
C ASP A 172 -12.50 32.83 14.24
N GLY A 173 -13.79 33.14 14.45
CA GLY A 173 -14.26 34.40 15.02
C GLY A 173 -14.13 35.63 14.10
N ARG A 174 -13.71 35.46 12.84
CA ARG A 174 -13.42 36.58 11.92
C ARG A 174 -14.57 36.78 10.93
N PRO A 175 -15.18 37.98 10.85
CA PRO A 175 -16.35 38.21 9.99
C PRO A 175 -16.05 38.26 8.49
N TRP A 176 -14.82 38.55 8.07
CA TRP A 176 -14.49 38.81 6.67
C TRP A 176 -13.44 37.84 6.13
N HIS A 177 -13.50 37.53 4.84
CA HIS A 177 -12.57 36.66 4.12
C HIS A 177 -11.88 37.42 2.99
N PHE A 178 -10.55 37.33 2.93
CA PHE A 178 -9.71 38.05 1.97
C PHE A 178 -9.65 37.37 0.59
N SER A 179 -9.92 38.16 -0.45
CA SER A 179 -9.65 37.84 -1.86
C SER A 179 -9.20 39.10 -2.62
N PHE A 180 -8.66 38.93 -3.83
CA PHE A 180 -8.24 40.07 -4.66
C PHE A 180 -8.44 39.79 -6.15
N GLU A 181 -8.68 40.84 -6.94
CA GLU A 181 -8.78 40.77 -8.39
C GLU A 181 -7.55 41.42 -9.05
N SER A 182 -6.96 40.69 -10.01
CA SER A 182 -5.85 41.17 -10.84
C SER A 182 -6.38 41.69 -12.19
N PRO A 183 -5.91 42.83 -12.71
CA PRO A 183 -6.43 43.44 -13.93
C PRO A 183 -6.04 42.75 -15.27
N LEU A 184 -5.61 41.48 -15.33
CA LEU A 184 -5.11 40.82 -16.56
C LEU A 184 -6.01 39.65 -17.07
N PRO A 185 -6.31 39.48 -18.40
CA PRO A 185 -7.31 38.49 -18.90
C PRO A 185 -6.76 37.15 -19.48
N ARG A 186 -7.60 36.09 -19.52
CA ARG A 186 -7.33 34.71 -20.05
C ARG A 186 -8.22 34.32 -21.27
N THR A 187 -7.75 33.47 -22.22
CA THR A 187 -8.42 33.11 -23.51
C THR A 187 -8.38 31.61 -23.91
N GLY A 188 -9.49 31.03 -24.45
CA GLY A 188 -9.52 29.83 -25.35
C GLY A 188 -10.81 28.93 -25.36
N PRO A 189 -11.39 28.44 -26.52
CA PRO A 189 -12.81 28.00 -26.67
C PRO A 189 -13.13 26.56 -27.25
N ALA A 190 -14.41 26.29 -27.63
CA ALA A 190 -15.24 25.04 -27.55
C ALA A 190 -15.62 24.19 -28.84
N ALA A 191 -16.03 22.91 -28.59
CA ALA A 191 -17.16 22.03 -29.08
C ALA A 191 -17.34 21.30 -30.48
N SER A 192 -17.61 19.95 -30.39
CA SER A 192 -18.58 19.00 -31.09
C SER A 192 -18.38 18.47 -32.56
N PRO A 193 -19.12 17.42 -33.08
CA PRO A 193 -19.61 16.08 -32.57
C PRO A 193 -19.68 14.85 -33.59
N ALA A 194 -19.93 13.62 -33.05
CA ALA A 194 -20.70 12.37 -33.43
C ALA A 194 -20.78 11.65 -34.83
N ALA A 195 -20.69 10.29 -34.86
CA ALA A 195 -21.41 9.26 -35.71
C ALA A 195 -21.14 7.76 -35.27
N PRO A 196 -21.68 6.64 -35.87
CA PRO A 196 -22.61 5.65 -35.26
C PRO A 196 -22.21 4.13 -35.29
N ALA A 197 -23.13 3.23 -34.88
CA ALA A 197 -22.99 1.79 -34.53
C ALA A 197 -23.25 0.70 -35.63
N MET A 198 -22.71 -0.53 -35.47
CA MET A 198 -23.19 -1.84 -36.02
C MET A 198 -22.38 -3.03 -35.40
N GLN A 199 -22.98 -3.96 -34.62
CA GLN A 199 -23.58 -5.30 -34.93
C GLN A 199 -22.61 -6.51 -35.13
N ALA A 200 -22.96 -7.60 -34.42
CA ALA A 200 -22.18 -8.82 -34.15
C ALA A 200 -22.54 -10.05 -35.01
N ALA A 201 -21.68 -11.08 -35.02
CA ALA A 201 -21.99 -12.44 -35.48
C ALA A 201 -21.24 -13.54 -34.68
N HIS A 202 -21.96 -14.61 -34.31
CA HIS A 202 -21.52 -15.80 -33.57
C HIS A 202 -21.22 -17.01 -34.50
N ALA A 203 -20.32 -17.90 -34.08
CA ALA A 203 -20.29 -19.32 -34.48
C ALA A 203 -19.67 -20.22 -33.36
N ALA A 204 -20.09 -21.49 -33.27
CA ALA A 204 -19.84 -22.45 -32.18
C ALA A 204 -19.13 -23.77 -32.70
N PRO A 205 -18.90 -24.85 -31.92
CA PRO A 205 -17.57 -25.42 -31.60
C PRO A 205 -17.28 -26.86 -32.13
N GLY A 206 -16.02 -27.31 -32.07
CA GLY A 206 -15.57 -28.67 -32.44
C GLY A 206 -14.49 -29.23 -31.49
N GLY A 207 -14.43 -30.56 -31.34
CA GLY A 207 -13.80 -31.31 -30.22
C GLY A 207 -12.28 -31.61 -30.27
N ILE A 208 -11.79 -32.25 -29.20
CA ILE A 208 -10.37 -32.44 -28.81
C ILE A 208 -9.82 -33.83 -29.23
N PRO A 209 -8.57 -33.98 -29.74
CA PRO A 209 -7.89 -35.28 -29.95
C PRO A 209 -6.88 -35.68 -28.85
N ALA A 210 -6.55 -36.98 -28.78
CA ALA A 210 -5.72 -37.65 -27.75
C ALA A 210 -4.18 -37.50 -27.92
N ALA A 211 -3.44 -37.59 -26.81
CA ALA A 211 -2.00 -37.28 -26.67
C ALA A 211 -1.03 -38.17 -27.49
N SER A 212 -0.02 -37.54 -28.12
CA SER A 212 1.07 -38.19 -28.88
C SER A 212 2.33 -38.41 -28.03
N PRO A 213 3.20 -39.41 -28.32
CA PRO A 213 4.44 -39.66 -27.57
C PRO A 213 5.52 -38.57 -27.82
N LEU A 214 6.24 -38.20 -26.75
CA LEU A 214 7.31 -37.16 -26.76
C LEU A 214 8.45 -37.48 -27.74
N SER A 215 8.85 -36.50 -28.56
CA SER A 215 9.97 -36.66 -29.48
C SER A 215 11.32 -36.76 -28.74
N GLU A 216 12.35 -37.30 -29.40
CA GLU A 216 13.69 -37.39 -28.82
C GLU A 216 14.31 -36.00 -28.60
N GLN A 217 13.95 -35.04 -29.44
CA GLN A 217 14.36 -33.64 -29.32
C GLN A 217 13.71 -32.98 -28.10
N ASP A 218 12.41 -33.18 -27.87
CA ASP A 218 11.72 -32.66 -26.68
C ASP A 218 12.32 -33.23 -25.39
N ARG A 219 12.60 -34.53 -25.37
CA ARG A 219 13.24 -35.21 -24.24
C ARG A 219 14.63 -34.63 -23.94
N ARG A 220 15.40 -34.33 -24.98
CA ARG A 220 16.72 -33.70 -24.85
C ARG A 220 16.64 -32.27 -24.32
N GLU A 221 15.69 -31.47 -24.80
CA GLU A 221 15.48 -30.10 -24.33
C GLU A 221 15.07 -30.08 -22.85
N ILE A 222 14.12 -30.95 -22.48
CA ILE A 222 13.69 -31.14 -21.10
C ILE A 222 14.86 -31.54 -20.19
N TYR A 223 15.69 -32.51 -20.62
CA TYR A 223 16.86 -32.94 -19.87
C TYR A 223 17.86 -31.79 -19.66
N LEU A 224 18.14 -31.00 -20.70
CA LEU A 224 19.08 -29.87 -20.61
C LEU A 224 18.55 -28.76 -19.70
N ALA A 225 17.25 -28.46 -19.76
CA ALA A 225 16.61 -27.48 -18.88
C ALA A 225 16.69 -27.89 -17.40
N LEU A 226 16.42 -29.17 -17.10
CA LEU A 226 16.54 -29.70 -15.75
C LEU A 226 17.99 -29.68 -15.24
N CYS A 227 18.94 -30.13 -16.05
CA CYS A 227 20.37 -30.14 -15.68
C CYS A 227 20.95 -28.74 -15.48
N ALA A 228 20.40 -27.72 -16.14
CA ALA A 228 20.83 -26.33 -15.97
C ALA A 228 20.45 -25.76 -14.60
N ALA A 229 19.36 -26.25 -14.00
CA ALA A 229 18.77 -25.66 -12.79
C ALA A 229 18.84 -26.57 -11.55
N LEU A 230 19.01 -27.88 -11.72
CA LEU A 230 18.90 -28.88 -10.64
C LEU A 230 20.09 -29.84 -10.60
N PRO A 231 20.51 -30.31 -9.40
CA PRO A 231 21.59 -31.26 -9.25
C PRO A 231 21.20 -32.65 -9.77
N LEU A 232 22.18 -33.36 -10.34
CA LEU A 232 22.04 -34.75 -10.79
C LEU A 232 22.24 -35.73 -9.62
N GLU A 233 21.61 -36.90 -9.70
CA GLU A 233 21.70 -38.01 -8.73
C GLU A 233 21.24 -37.68 -7.29
N GLU A 234 20.49 -36.58 -7.11
CA GLU A 234 19.88 -36.21 -5.83
C GLU A 234 18.37 -36.41 -5.83
N LYS A 235 17.79 -36.75 -4.67
CA LYS A 235 16.34 -36.87 -4.49
C LYS A 235 15.70 -35.49 -4.34
N LEU A 236 14.95 -35.08 -5.35
CA LEU A 236 14.28 -33.78 -5.41
C LEU A 236 12.77 -33.93 -5.26
N HIS A 237 12.12 -32.99 -4.58
CA HIS A 237 10.66 -33.00 -4.49
C HIS A 237 10.05 -32.72 -5.88
N MET A 238 9.03 -33.49 -6.29
CA MET A 238 8.39 -33.34 -7.61
C MET A 238 7.96 -31.90 -7.90
N ALA A 239 7.48 -31.16 -6.89
CA ALA A 239 7.10 -29.76 -7.04
C ALA A 239 8.23 -28.87 -7.56
N ARG A 240 9.48 -29.12 -7.13
CA ARG A 240 10.66 -28.35 -7.55
C ARG A 240 11.05 -28.68 -9.00
N VAL A 241 10.98 -29.95 -9.39
CA VAL A 241 11.20 -30.39 -10.78
C VAL A 241 10.11 -29.83 -11.70
N SER A 242 8.86 -29.89 -11.25
CA SER A 242 7.69 -29.37 -11.98
C SER A 242 7.77 -27.85 -12.18
N LEU A 243 8.23 -27.11 -11.16
CA LEU A 243 8.45 -25.67 -11.24
C LEU A 243 9.49 -25.33 -12.30
N VAL A 244 10.66 -25.99 -12.27
CA VAL A 244 11.72 -25.75 -13.27
C VAL A 244 11.24 -26.06 -14.68
N LEU A 245 10.49 -27.15 -14.88
CA LEU A 245 9.92 -27.47 -16.20
C LEU A 245 8.97 -26.38 -16.68
N ASN A 246 8.05 -25.92 -15.82
CA ASN A 246 7.14 -24.84 -16.15
C ASN A 246 7.90 -23.54 -16.48
N GLU A 247 8.88 -23.16 -15.66
CA GLU A 247 9.71 -21.97 -15.87
C GLU A 247 10.57 -22.04 -17.14
N SER A 248 10.99 -23.24 -17.55
CA SER A 248 11.70 -23.48 -18.80
C SER A 248 10.80 -23.62 -20.05
N GLY A 249 9.49 -23.45 -19.89
CA GLY A 249 8.52 -23.56 -21.00
C GLY A 249 8.18 -24.99 -21.42
N HIS A 250 8.49 -25.98 -20.58
CA HIS A 250 8.19 -27.40 -20.76
C HIS A 250 6.94 -27.81 -19.95
N THR A 251 5.81 -27.14 -20.17
CA THR A 251 4.54 -27.40 -19.46
C THR A 251 3.89 -28.71 -19.90
N LYS A 252 3.04 -29.29 -19.03
CA LYS A 252 2.32 -30.54 -19.32
C LYS A 252 1.36 -30.42 -20.52
N GLU A 253 0.73 -29.26 -20.68
CA GLU A 253 -0.20 -28.93 -21.77
C GLU A 253 0.51 -28.92 -23.13
N ARG A 254 1.75 -28.39 -23.18
CA ARG A 254 2.57 -28.35 -24.40
C ARG A 254 2.77 -29.74 -25.02
N TYR A 255 2.80 -30.76 -24.17
CA TYR A 255 3.02 -32.15 -24.56
C TYR A 255 1.73 -32.99 -24.53
N GLY A 256 0.56 -32.37 -24.34
CA GLY A 256 -0.74 -33.03 -24.35
C GLY A 256 -1.08 -33.81 -23.08
N PHE A 257 -0.37 -33.57 -21.96
CA PHE A 257 -0.62 -34.23 -20.68
C PHE A 257 -1.52 -33.38 -19.78
N GLN A 258 -2.47 -34.03 -19.10
CA GLN A 258 -3.37 -33.37 -18.14
C GLN A 258 -2.69 -33.18 -16.78
N LYS A 259 -1.76 -34.07 -16.40
CA LYS A 259 -1.04 -34.00 -15.12
C LYS A 259 0.48 -34.05 -15.33
N MET A 260 1.20 -33.22 -14.57
CA MET A 260 2.66 -33.15 -14.64
C MET A 260 3.34 -34.49 -14.27
N LYS A 261 2.77 -35.23 -13.31
CA LYS A 261 3.24 -36.57 -12.96
C LYS A 261 3.15 -37.55 -14.14
N GLU A 262 2.22 -37.38 -15.07
CA GLU A 262 2.10 -38.23 -16.26
C GLU A 262 3.19 -37.91 -17.29
N LEU A 263 3.46 -36.61 -17.53
CA LEU A 263 4.59 -36.16 -18.36
C LEU A 263 5.92 -36.71 -17.82
N LEU A 264 6.16 -36.55 -16.53
CA LEU A 264 7.39 -37.01 -15.88
C LEU A 264 7.56 -38.54 -15.93
N ARG A 265 6.46 -39.30 -15.90
CA ARG A 265 6.47 -40.77 -16.08
C ARG A 265 6.83 -41.20 -17.49
N CYS A 266 6.78 -40.31 -18.49
CA CYS A 266 7.23 -40.58 -19.84
C CYS A 266 8.73 -40.28 -20.05
N LEU A 267 9.41 -39.70 -19.06
CA LEU A 267 10.82 -39.29 -19.13
C LEU A 267 11.74 -40.26 -18.36
N THR A 268 11.42 -41.56 -18.36
CA THR A 268 12.17 -42.60 -17.63
C THR A 268 13.61 -42.78 -18.11
N ASP A 269 13.93 -42.24 -19.29
CA ASP A 269 15.27 -42.28 -19.88
C ASP A 269 16.31 -41.56 -19.00
N PHE A 270 15.88 -40.61 -18.17
CA PHE A 270 16.74 -39.83 -17.29
C PHE A 270 16.09 -39.37 -15.98
N LEU A 271 14.84 -39.77 -15.69
CA LEU A 271 14.17 -39.51 -14.42
C LEU A 271 13.72 -40.81 -13.76
N THR A 272 13.98 -40.93 -12.46
CA THR A 272 13.37 -41.95 -11.60
C THR A 272 12.40 -41.29 -10.63
N LEU A 273 11.19 -41.84 -10.51
CA LEU A 273 10.16 -41.37 -9.58
C LEU A 273 9.99 -42.38 -8.44
N ASP A 274 10.24 -41.94 -7.21
CA ASP A 274 10.02 -42.70 -5.98
C ASP A 274 8.85 -42.10 -5.21
N ASP A 275 7.78 -42.87 -4.99
CA ASP A 275 6.68 -42.46 -4.11
C ASP A 275 7.04 -42.83 -2.64
N ALA A 276 7.12 -41.83 -1.76
CA ALA A 276 7.45 -41.99 -0.35
C ALA A 276 6.40 -41.32 0.55
N VAL A 277 6.15 -41.89 1.72
CA VAL A 277 5.25 -41.31 2.72
C VAL A 277 6.10 -40.58 3.76
N MET A 278 6.05 -39.25 3.76
CA MET A 278 6.71 -38.41 4.76
C MET A 278 5.66 -37.60 5.52
N GLY A 279 5.60 -37.76 6.84
CA GLY A 279 4.57 -37.11 7.67
C GLY A 279 3.14 -37.52 7.32
N GLY A 280 2.92 -38.80 6.92
CA GLY A 280 1.58 -39.31 6.59
C GLY A 280 1.04 -38.87 5.22
N VAL A 281 1.73 -38.00 4.48
CA VAL A 281 1.33 -37.55 3.13
C VAL A 281 2.16 -38.27 2.07
N PRO A 282 1.54 -38.89 1.06
CA PRO A 282 2.27 -39.46 -0.07
C PRO A 282 2.89 -38.34 -0.92
N GLN A 283 4.23 -38.30 -0.95
CA GLN A 283 5.03 -37.38 -1.77
C GLN A 283 5.80 -38.15 -2.84
N THR A 284 5.92 -37.56 -4.02
CA THR A 284 6.74 -38.11 -5.11
C THR A 284 8.09 -37.40 -5.14
N LEU A 285 9.16 -38.16 -4.97
CA LEU A 285 10.54 -37.71 -5.14
C LEU A 285 11.03 -38.10 -6.53
N ILE A 286 11.89 -37.26 -7.11
CA ILE A 286 12.42 -37.40 -8.46
C ILE A 286 13.94 -37.32 -8.40
N THR A 287 14.60 -38.27 -9.03
CA THR A 287 16.05 -38.27 -9.22
C THR A 287 16.34 -38.08 -10.70
N ILE A 288 17.20 -37.11 -11.04
CA ILE A 288 17.62 -36.85 -12.42
C ILE A 288 18.96 -37.57 -12.66
N HIS A 289 18.98 -38.47 -13.63
CA HIS A 289 20.15 -39.27 -13.99
C HIS A 289 20.91 -38.68 -15.16
N ALA A 290 22.23 -38.77 -15.12
CA ALA A 290 23.05 -38.30 -16.22
C ALA A 290 22.80 -39.13 -17.49
N VAL A 291 22.56 -38.46 -18.62
CA VAL A 291 22.52 -39.09 -19.97
C VAL A 291 23.82 -38.78 -20.70
N PRO A 292 24.75 -39.75 -20.81
CA PRO A 292 26.07 -39.50 -21.41
C PRO A 292 26.00 -39.01 -22.87
N ALA A 293 24.99 -39.46 -23.62
CA ALA A 293 24.78 -39.09 -25.02
C ALA A 293 24.39 -37.61 -25.25
N TRP A 294 23.88 -36.93 -24.22
CA TRP A 294 23.42 -35.53 -24.30
C TRP A 294 24.31 -34.55 -23.52
N SER A 295 25.49 -35.00 -23.10
CA SER A 295 26.48 -34.18 -22.38
C SER A 295 27.16 -33.15 -23.30
N TYR A 296 27.34 -31.91 -22.81
CA TYR A 296 28.10 -30.86 -23.48
C TYR A 296 29.60 -31.21 -23.54
N PRO A 297 30.31 -30.95 -24.65
CA PRO A 297 31.76 -31.00 -24.66
C PRO A 297 32.33 -29.80 -23.89
N HIS A 298 33.24 -30.10 -22.97
CA HIS A 298 34.03 -29.19 -22.12
C HIS A 298 33.36 -28.57 -20.88
N ARG A 299 33.34 -29.38 -19.82
CA ARG A 299 33.74 -28.91 -18.48
C ARG A 299 34.98 -29.73 -18.08
N PRO A 300 36.14 -29.11 -17.75
CA PRO A 300 37.24 -29.87 -17.17
C PRO A 300 36.80 -30.48 -15.84
N ALA A 301 37.23 -31.73 -15.65
CA ALA A 301 36.83 -32.61 -14.57
C ALA A 301 37.06 -32.03 -13.17
N ALA A 302 36.19 -32.46 -12.25
CA ALA A 302 36.23 -32.15 -10.83
C ALA A 302 37.63 -32.34 -10.22
N ILE A 303 38.10 -31.33 -9.49
CA ILE A 303 39.13 -31.50 -8.48
C ILE A 303 38.40 -31.63 -7.14
N HIS A 304 38.51 -32.82 -6.57
CA HIS A 304 38.14 -33.11 -5.19
C HIS A 304 38.98 -32.29 -4.19
N ALA A 305 38.34 -31.98 -3.05
CA ALA A 305 38.93 -31.67 -1.76
C ALA A 305 39.60 -30.30 -1.55
N ASN A 306 38.95 -29.51 -0.68
CA ASN A 306 39.45 -28.41 0.15
C ASN A 306 39.92 -27.09 -0.50
N ALA A 307 39.27 -26.02 -0.03
CA ALA A 307 39.66 -24.60 0.01
C ALA A 307 39.24 -23.66 -1.15
N ALA A 308 38.55 -22.58 -0.73
CA ALA A 308 38.45 -21.23 -1.30
C ALA A 308 37.35 -20.88 -2.33
N LYS A 309 36.41 -20.04 -1.85
CA LYS A 309 35.69 -18.93 -2.53
C LYS A 309 35.04 -19.22 -3.90
N ILE A 310 33.72 -19.40 -3.85
CA ILE A 310 32.78 -19.41 -4.99
C ILE A 310 32.91 -18.10 -5.80
N SER A 311 33.25 -18.19 -7.08
CA SER A 311 33.27 -17.03 -7.98
C SER A 311 31.83 -16.61 -8.32
N LEU A 312 31.26 -15.65 -7.59
CA LEU A 312 30.02 -14.98 -7.99
C LEU A 312 30.23 -14.18 -9.29
N PRO A 313 29.26 -14.15 -10.23
CA PRO A 313 29.36 -13.43 -11.52
C PRO A 313 29.26 -11.89 -11.41
N LEU A 314 29.24 -11.37 -10.18
CA LEU A 314 29.14 -9.95 -9.86
C LEU A 314 30.51 -9.24 -9.96
N PRO A 315 30.59 -7.94 -10.28
CA PRO A 315 31.85 -7.19 -10.28
C PRO A 315 32.57 -7.21 -8.92
N LEU A 316 33.88 -6.95 -8.88
CA LEU A 316 34.62 -6.87 -7.61
C LEU A 316 34.30 -5.60 -6.81
N GLU A 317 34.10 -4.48 -7.50
CA GLU A 317 33.78 -3.16 -6.95
C GLU A 317 32.51 -2.64 -7.63
N MET A 318 31.75 -1.73 -6.99
CA MET A 318 30.54 -1.14 -7.58
C MET A 318 30.83 0.02 -8.55
N ASP A 319 31.89 0.79 -8.29
CA ASP A 319 32.17 2.03 -9.02
C ASP A 319 32.55 1.75 -10.47
N GLY A 320 31.84 2.40 -11.40
CA GLY A 320 32.09 2.29 -12.84
C GLY A 320 31.67 0.95 -13.47
N THR A 321 31.14 0.00 -12.69
CA THR A 321 30.76 -1.35 -13.15
C THR A 321 29.30 -1.70 -12.86
N ILE A 322 28.68 -1.03 -11.89
CA ILE A 322 27.27 -1.16 -11.53
C ILE A 322 26.61 0.19 -11.72
N LEU A 323 25.51 0.22 -12.47
CA LEU A 323 24.68 1.40 -12.62
C LEU A 323 23.92 1.63 -11.31
N LEU A 324 24.04 2.83 -10.73
CA LEU A 324 23.31 3.25 -9.53
C LEU A 324 22.26 4.29 -9.93
N PRO A 325 20.98 3.90 -10.16
CA PRO A 325 19.97 4.84 -10.61
C PRO A 325 19.69 5.91 -9.55
N PRO A 326 19.60 7.21 -9.93
CA PRO A 326 19.33 8.29 -8.99
C PRO A 326 18.03 8.08 -8.17
N LYS A 327 16.97 7.55 -8.79
CA LYS A 327 15.70 7.23 -8.11
C LYS A 327 15.87 6.15 -7.03
N THR A 328 16.65 5.10 -7.30
CA THR A 328 16.91 4.02 -6.32
C THR A 328 17.74 4.54 -5.15
N LEU A 329 18.70 5.43 -5.43
CA LEU A 329 19.51 6.08 -4.41
C LEU A 329 18.68 7.04 -3.54
N ALA A 330 17.73 7.76 -4.13
CA ALA A 330 16.81 8.62 -3.40
C ALA A 330 15.90 7.83 -2.44
N LYS A 331 15.44 6.65 -2.85
CA LYS A 331 14.69 5.73 -1.99
C LYS A 331 15.53 5.17 -0.83
N LEU A 332 16.81 4.87 -1.07
CA LEU A 332 17.74 4.51 0.00
C LEU A 332 17.89 5.66 1.01
N ASN A 333 18.04 6.89 0.53
CA ASN A 333 18.14 8.07 1.40
C ASN A 333 16.87 8.32 2.20
N LEU A 334 15.70 8.14 1.57
CA LEU A 334 14.39 8.27 2.21
C LEU A 334 14.26 7.30 3.40
N GLU A 335 14.65 6.04 3.23
CA GLU A 335 14.55 5.02 4.28
C GLU A 335 15.51 5.28 5.46
N VAL A 336 16.61 6.00 5.26
CA VAL A 336 17.62 6.28 6.30
C VAL A 336 17.41 7.65 6.96
N THR A 337 17.02 8.66 6.18
CA THR A 337 17.00 10.08 6.60
C THR A 337 15.61 10.70 6.61
N GLY A 338 14.61 10.05 6.00
CA GLY A 338 13.28 10.62 5.81
C GLY A 338 13.15 11.58 4.61
N ALA A 339 14.24 11.84 3.87
CA ALA A 339 14.23 12.72 2.70
C ALA A 339 14.47 11.97 1.38
N GLU A 340 13.58 12.14 0.39
CA GLU A 340 13.69 11.53 -0.95
C GLU A 340 14.61 12.36 -1.87
N GLU A 341 15.87 12.48 -1.45
CA GLU A 341 16.93 13.22 -2.15
C GLU A 341 18.16 12.35 -2.42
N GLN A 342 19.15 12.85 -3.16
CA GLN A 342 20.38 12.09 -3.37
C GLN A 342 21.11 11.83 -2.04
N PRO A 343 21.55 10.58 -1.77
CA PRO A 343 22.18 10.22 -0.52
C PRO A 343 23.53 10.92 -0.34
N SER A 344 23.90 11.14 0.93
CA SER A 344 25.20 11.69 1.28
C SER A 344 26.35 10.78 0.82
N GLY A 345 27.56 11.36 0.72
CA GLY A 345 28.77 10.60 0.39
C GLY A 345 29.06 9.47 1.41
N GLU A 346 28.66 9.65 2.66
CA GLU A 346 28.79 8.65 3.73
C GLU A 346 27.86 7.46 3.50
N LEU A 347 26.57 7.70 3.23
CA LEU A 347 25.58 6.65 2.95
C LEU A 347 25.93 5.86 1.68
N LEU A 348 26.45 6.52 0.65
CA LEU A 348 27.01 5.85 -0.53
C LEU A 348 28.26 5.02 -0.19
N GLY A 349 29.09 5.51 0.72
CA GLY A 349 30.25 4.78 1.25
C GLY A 349 29.84 3.47 1.94
N ASP A 350 28.81 3.52 2.78
CA ASP A 350 28.31 2.36 3.50
C ASP A 350 27.67 1.31 2.59
N LEU A 351 26.94 1.74 1.54
CA LEU A 351 26.43 0.84 0.50
C LEU A 351 27.57 0.08 -0.18
N ARG A 352 28.64 0.80 -0.58
CA ARG A 352 29.82 0.22 -1.23
C ARG A 352 30.58 -0.74 -0.32
N GLU A 353 30.77 -0.38 0.94
CA GLU A 353 31.47 -1.22 1.92
C GLU A 353 30.66 -2.49 2.23
N SER A 354 29.34 -2.37 2.34
CA SER A 354 28.44 -3.52 2.52
C SER A 354 28.54 -4.50 1.34
N TYR A 355 28.59 -3.98 0.10
CA TYR A 355 28.80 -4.79 -1.09
C TYR A 355 30.17 -5.49 -1.08
N ARG A 356 31.24 -4.76 -0.75
CA ARG A 356 32.60 -5.30 -0.68
C ARG A 356 32.70 -6.44 0.34
N LYS A 357 32.12 -6.27 1.52
CA LYS A 357 32.04 -7.32 2.55
C LYS A 357 31.31 -8.55 2.03
N ALA A 358 30.11 -8.37 1.46
CA ALA A 358 29.35 -9.47 0.86
C ALA A 358 30.12 -10.18 -0.26
N ARG A 359 30.90 -9.46 -1.08
CA ARG A 359 31.74 -10.06 -2.13
C ARG A 359 32.91 -10.86 -1.57
N GLN A 360 33.48 -10.43 -0.46
CA GLN A 360 34.58 -11.12 0.21
C GLN A 360 34.13 -12.37 0.95
N SER A 361 32.98 -12.31 1.63
CA SER A 361 32.40 -13.42 2.38
C SER A 361 31.61 -14.40 1.52
N GLY A 362 31.07 -13.93 0.39
CA GLY A 362 30.16 -14.70 -0.45
C GLY A 362 28.70 -14.61 0.00
N ASP A 363 28.36 -13.71 0.93
CA ASP A 363 27.03 -13.56 1.52
C ASP A 363 26.05 -12.83 0.59
N PHE A 364 25.76 -13.46 -0.54
CA PHE A 364 24.69 -13.05 -1.46
C PHE A 364 23.59 -14.09 -1.47
N ARG A 365 22.35 -13.62 -1.34
CA ARG A 365 21.13 -14.41 -1.53
C ARG A 365 20.64 -14.22 -2.96
N ARG A 366 20.41 -15.31 -3.70
CA ARG A 366 19.80 -15.24 -5.04
C ARG A 366 18.27 -15.19 -4.92
N ARG A 367 17.61 -14.24 -5.60
CA ARG A 367 16.14 -14.14 -5.72
C ARG A 367 15.79 -13.93 -7.19
N GLY A 368 15.38 -14.99 -7.87
CA GLY A 368 15.18 -14.97 -9.32
C GLY A 368 16.46 -14.58 -10.06
N ASP A 369 16.38 -13.48 -10.81
CA ASP A 369 17.47 -12.83 -11.55
C ASP A 369 18.29 -11.83 -10.71
N ALA A 370 17.94 -11.62 -9.44
CA ALA A 370 18.61 -10.66 -8.55
C ALA A 370 19.57 -11.31 -7.54
N TYR A 371 20.66 -10.61 -7.24
CA TYR A 371 21.58 -10.90 -6.15
C TYR A 371 21.38 -9.91 -5.02
N VAL A 372 21.04 -10.40 -3.82
CA VAL A 372 20.67 -9.58 -2.66
C VAL A 372 21.70 -9.72 -1.56
N PHE A 373 22.11 -8.61 -0.98
CA PHE A 373 23.06 -8.56 0.13
C PHE A 373 22.58 -7.59 1.21
N SER A 374 23.01 -7.83 2.45
CA SER A 374 22.66 -6.99 3.60
C SER A 374 23.49 -5.71 3.61
N LEU A 375 22.87 -4.62 4.04
CA LEU A 375 23.55 -3.35 4.29
C LEU A 375 23.90 -3.24 5.76
N ASN A 376 25.05 -2.64 6.06
CA ASN A 376 25.47 -2.33 7.43
C ASN A 376 24.83 -1.03 7.95
N ILE A 377 23.57 -0.80 7.58
CA ILE A 377 22.78 0.41 7.86
C ILE A 377 21.39 -0.05 8.27
N THR A 378 20.76 0.68 9.18
CA THR A 378 19.37 0.48 9.59
C THR A 378 18.50 1.63 9.08
N ALA A 379 17.26 1.31 8.71
CA ALA A 379 16.28 2.33 8.35
C ALA A 379 15.93 3.21 9.58
N LEU A 380 15.27 4.35 9.34
CA LEU A 380 14.84 5.30 10.38
C LEU A 380 13.98 4.63 11.48
N ASN A 381 13.21 3.61 11.10
CA ASN A 381 12.38 2.81 11.99
C ASN A 381 13.13 1.64 12.70
N GLY A 382 14.45 1.54 12.51
CA GLY A 382 15.29 0.47 13.07
C GLY A 382 15.30 -0.83 12.29
N ALA A 383 14.62 -0.93 11.13
CA ALA A 383 14.59 -2.15 10.33
C ALA A 383 15.96 -2.43 9.66
N PRO A 384 16.36 -3.71 9.53
CA PRO A 384 17.57 -4.08 8.79
C PRO A 384 17.42 -3.69 7.32
N MET A 385 18.48 -3.26 6.66
CA MET A 385 18.43 -2.88 5.25
C MET A 385 19.13 -3.88 4.33
N VAL A 386 18.66 -3.98 3.09
CA VAL A 386 19.24 -4.81 2.02
C VAL A 386 19.32 -4.05 0.71
N ALA A 387 20.24 -4.48 -0.14
CA ALA A 387 20.33 -4.06 -1.52
C ALA A 387 20.26 -5.25 -2.48
N SER A 388 19.76 -5.02 -3.70
CA SER A 388 19.69 -6.03 -4.75
C SER A 388 20.26 -5.53 -6.07
N LEU A 389 20.98 -6.41 -6.76
CA LEU A 389 21.59 -6.19 -8.07
C LEU A 389 20.95 -7.09 -9.10
N LYS A 390 20.66 -6.56 -10.29
CA LYS A 390 20.13 -7.31 -11.43
C LYS A 390 21.00 -7.11 -12.66
N GLU A 391 20.95 -8.07 -13.58
CA GLU A 391 21.50 -7.89 -14.92
C GLU A 391 20.65 -6.89 -15.71
N THR A 392 21.28 -6.08 -16.55
CA THR A 392 20.62 -5.15 -17.47
C THR A 392 21.12 -5.39 -18.90
N ASN A 393 20.25 -5.09 -19.86
CA ASN A 393 20.57 -5.16 -21.29
C ASN A 393 21.21 -3.86 -21.82
N ALA A 394 21.53 -2.90 -20.94
CA ALA A 394 22.18 -1.65 -21.33
C ALA A 394 23.58 -1.91 -21.91
N ALA A 395 23.91 -1.25 -23.03
CA ALA A 395 25.10 -1.55 -23.84
C ALA A 395 26.44 -1.44 -23.09
N ASN A 396 26.52 -0.64 -22.03
CA ASN A 396 27.79 -0.25 -21.39
C ASN A 396 27.96 -0.75 -19.94
N VAL A 397 26.93 -1.29 -19.32
CA VAL A 397 26.97 -1.75 -17.92
C VAL A 397 26.14 -3.02 -17.80
N ARG A 398 26.69 -4.09 -17.24
CA ARG A 398 26.00 -5.39 -17.13
C ARG A 398 25.07 -5.47 -15.92
N TRP A 399 25.34 -4.71 -14.87
CA TRP A 399 24.64 -4.81 -13.58
C TRP A 399 24.10 -3.46 -13.15
N TYR A 400 22.95 -3.43 -12.49
CA TYR A 400 22.42 -2.21 -11.87
C TYR A 400 21.83 -2.49 -10.49
N LEU A 401 21.81 -1.46 -9.64
CA LEU A 401 21.14 -1.45 -8.35
C LEU A 401 19.63 -1.32 -8.56
N ASN A 402 18.93 -2.46 -8.46
CA ASN A 402 17.49 -2.54 -8.65
C ASN A 402 16.70 -2.14 -7.39
N PHE A 403 17.26 -2.36 -6.20
CA PHE A 403 16.61 -2.02 -4.94
C PHE A 403 17.65 -1.77 -3.85
N ALA A 404 17.39 -0.80 -2.98
CA ALA A 404 18.09 -0.60 -1.72
C ALA A 404 17.09 -0.01 -0.71
N GLY A 405 16.86 -0.70 0.41
CA GLY A 405 15.82 -0.32 1.38
C GLY A 405 15.69 -1.35 2.50
N ALA A 406 14.74 -1.15 3.41
CA ALA A 406 14.48 -2.09 4.50
C ALA A 406 14.20 -3.53 3.98
N ASP A 407 14.77 -4.55 4.64
CA ASP A 407 14.54 -5.96 4.35
C ASP A 407 13.15 -6.37 4.83
N ARG A 408 12.17 -6.19 3.94
CA ARG A 408 10.77 -6.54 4.19
C ARG A 408 10.50 -8.06 4.07
N ARG A 409 11.51 -8.93 3.95
CA ARG A 409 11.31 -10.40 3.89
C ARG A 409 10.96 -11.03 5.24
N GLU A 410 11.39 -10.42 6.33
CA GLU A 410 10.87 -10.72 7.67
C GLU A 410 9.71 -9.80 8.05
N ALA A 411 9.39 -8.80 7.22
CA ALA A 411 8.18 -8.02 7.42
C ALA A 411 6.95 -8.90 7.16
N ASN A 412 5.97 -8.73 8.03
CA ASN A 412 4.65 -9.34 7.98
C ASN A 412 4.04 -9.23 6.58
N ILE A 413 4.05 -10.33 5.78
CA ILE A 413 3.24 -10.39 4.56
C ILE A 413 1.78 -10.37 5.05
N PRO A 414 1.01 -9.29 4.82
CA PRO A 414 -0.31 -9.12 5.45
C PRO A 414 -1.20 -10.35 5.27
N GLY A 415 -1.23 -10.89 4.06
CA GLY A 415 -2.01 -12.06 3.69
C GLY A 415 -1.58 -13.40 4.30
N LYS A 416 -0.47 -13.48 5.04
CA LYS A 416 0.01 -14.73 5.68
C LYS A 416 0.03 -14.68 7.22
N MET A 417 -0.41 -13.56 7.79
CA MET A 417 -0.25 -13.34 9.24
C MET A 417 -1.18 -14.21 10.07
N LEU A 418 -2.37 -14.52 9.56
CA LEU A 418 -3.32 -15.39 10.25
C LEU A 418 -2.81 -16.84 10.31
N GLU A 419 -2.23 -17.35 9.23
CA GLU A 419 -1.68 -18.71 9.15
C GLU A 419 -0.39 -18.87 9.95
N ARG A 420 0.36 -17.78 10.15
CA ARG A 420 1.51 -17.76 11.07
C ARG A 420 1.06 -17.72 12.53
N PHE A 421 -0.07 -17.09 12.79
CA PHE A 421 -0.63 -16.99 14.13
C PHE A 421 -1.22 -18.33 14.59
N ALA A 422 -2.05 -18.97 13.77
CA ALA A 422 -2.78 -20.17 14.15
C ALA A 422 -2.88 -21.24 13.06
N PHE A 423 -2.92 -22.49 13.49
CA PHE A 423 -3.36 -23.60 12.66
C PHE A 423 -4.88 -23.53 12.45
N LEU A 424 -5.31 -23.24 11.22
CA LEU A 424 -6.72 -23.06 10.86
C LEU A 424 -7.41 -24.36 10.40
N GLY A 425 -6.64 -25.42 10.14
CA GLY A 425 -7.13 -26.59 9.41
C GLY A 425 -7.23 -26.31 7.90
N SER A 426 -8.32 -26.78 7.27
CA SER A 426 -8.59 -26.57 5.84
C SER A 426 -9.25 -25.22 5.60
N TRP A 427 -8.67 -24.40 4.71
CA TRP A 427 -9.22 -23.10 4.32
C TRP A 427 -10.70 -23.16 3.89
N PRO A 428 -11.11 -24.05 2.96
CA PRO A 428 -12.53 -24.19 2.61
C PRO A 428 -13.46 -24.42 3.79
N SER A 429 -13.07 -25.25 4.77
CA SER A 429 -13.91 -25.55 5.93
C SER A 429 -13.97 -24.38 6.91
N PHE A 430 -12.84 -23.71 7.14
CA PHE A 430 -12.76 -22.50 7.96
C PHE A 430 -13.66 -21.39 7.39
N LEU A 431 -13.57 -21.14 6.08
CA LEU A 431 -14.35 -20.11 5.40
C LEU A 431 -15.83 -20.47 5.31
N GLU A 432 -16.17 -21.73 5.05
CA GLU A 432 -17.56 -22.19 5.02
C GLU A 432 -18.24 -22.03 6.39
N GLU A 433 -17.54 -22.32 7.50
CA GLU A 433 -18.07 -22.11 8.85
C GLU A 433 -18.36 -20.63 9.11
N LEU A 434 -17.42 -19.74 8.76
CA LEU A 434 -17.59 -18.31 8.91
C LEU A 434 -18.75 -17.78 8.06
N ALA A 435 -18.79 -18.15 6.78
CA ALA A 435 -19.83 -17.74 5.84
C ALA A 435 -21.23 -18.16 6.29
N LYS A 436 -21.40 -19.35 6.88
CA LYS A 436 -22.68 -19.83 7.41
C LYS A 436 -23.18 -19.04 8.62
N LYS A 437 -22.27 -18.50 9.43
CA LYS A 437 -22.60 -17.72 10.64
C LYS A 437 -22.79 -16.23 10.33
N ALA A 438 -22.07 -15.71 9.34
CA ALA A 438 -22.13 -14.33 8.91
C ALA A 438 -23.45 -13.98 8.21
N LEU A 439 -23.74 -12.68 8.16
CA LEU A 439 -24.80 -12.13 7.32
C LEU A 439 -24.56 -12.58 5.85
N PRO A 440 -25.59 -13.11 5.14
CA PRO A 440 -25.41 -13.65 3.80
C PRO A 440 -24.88 -12.63 2.78
N GLU A 441 -23.84 -13.02 2.05
CA GLU A 441 -23.18 -12.23 1.02
C GLU A 441 -22.56 -13.13 -0.07
N PRO A 442 -22.45 -12.67 -1.33
CA PRO A 442 -21.58 -13.31 -2.32
C PRO A 442 -20.10 -13.19 -1.91
N TRP A 443 -19.47 -14.33 -1.61
CA TRP A 443 -18.07 -14.42 -1.21
C TRP A 443 -17.11 -14.80 -2.35
N ASP A 444 -17.61 -14.87 -3.58
CA ASP A 444 -16.86 -15.13 -4.79
C ASP A 444 -17.38 -14.24 -5.93
N PHE A 445 -16.52 -13.97 -6.91
CA PHE A 445 -16.88 -13.25 -8.13
C PHE A 445 -17.71 -14.14 -9.09
N GLU A 446 -18.45 -13.50 -10.00
CA GLU A 446 -19.22 -14.20 -11.02
C GLU A 446 -18.29 -14.93 -12.01
N GLY A 447 -18.69 -16.14 -12.43
CA GLY A 447 -17.89 -16.95 -13.35
C GLY A 447 -16.69 -17.67 -12.73
N SER A 448 -16.43 -17.52 -11.42
CA SER A 448 -15.41 -18.29 -10.71
C SER A 448 -15.64 -19.80 -10.88
N THR A 449 -14.66 -20.49 -11.46
CA THR A 449 -14.71 -21.94 -11.70
C THR A 449 -14.67 -22.75 -10.41
N GLN A 450 -14.14 -22.16 -9.33
CA GLN A 450 -14.13 -22.71 -7.98
C GLN A 450 -14.70 -21.66 -7.00
N LYS A 451 -15.85 -21.95 -6.39
CA LYS A 451 -16.45 -21.10 -5.35
C LYS A 451 -15.83 -21.45 -4.00
N GLU A 452 -14.64 -20.92 -3.75
CA GLU A 452 -13.84 -21.21 -2.56
C GLU A 452 -13.83 -20.05 -1.55
N TYR A 453 -14.81 -19.14 -1.62
CA TYR A 453 -14.92 -17.97 -0.74
C TYR A 453 -13.71 -17.03 -0.85
N PHE A 454 -13.21 -16.78 -2.05
CA PHE A 454 -11.99 -16.01 -2.30
C PHE A 454 -12.04 -14.59 -1.67
N ILE A 455 -13.19 -13.90 -1.79
CA ILE A 455 -13.40 -12.57 -1.22
C ILE A 455 -13.32 -12.65 0.32
N LEU A 456 -13.95 -13.66 0.91
CA LEU A 456 -13.95 -13.86 2.37
C LEU A 456 -12.54 -14.17 2.89
N GLN A 457 -11.77 -14.97 2.15
CA GLN A 457 -10.39 -15.32 2.51
C GLN A 457 -9.52 -14.07 2.60
N LYS A 458 -9.53 -13.23 1.55
CA LYS A 458 -8.77 -11.99 1.53
C LYS A 458 -9.24 -11.02 2.63
N TYR A 459 -10.56 -10.91 2.81
CA TYR A 459 -11.14 -10.09 3.87
C TYR A 459 -10.62 -10.47 5.26
N ILE A 460 -10.70 -11.76 5.64
CA ILE A 460 -10.32 -12.19 6.98
C ILE A 460 -8.81 -12.11 7.22
N GLN A 461 -7.98 -12.40 6.19
CA GLN A 461 -6.53 -12.27 6.27
C GLN A 461 -6.09 -10.82 6.55
N TYR A 462 -6.60 -9.85 5.79
CA TYR A 462 -6.22 -8.45 5.98
C TYR A 462 -6.88 -7.81 7.21
N THR A 463 -8.08 -8.25 7.59
CA THR A 463 -8.71 -7.83 8.86
C THR A 463 -7.88 -8.29 10.06
N PHE A 464 -7.44 -9.55 10.06
CA PHE A 464 -6.55 -10.06 11.10
C PHE A 464 -5.25 -9.25 11.17
N TYR A 465 -4.64 -8.97 10.03
CA TYR A 465 -3.42 -8.16 9.97
C TYR A 465 -3.64 -6.76 10.54
N ARG A 466 -4.76 -6.10 10.21
CA ARG A 466 -5.11 -4.79 10.78
C ARG A 466 -5.28 -4.86 12.29
N LEU A 467 -5.98 -5.86 12.81
CA LEU A 467 -6.15 -6.06 14.25
C LEU A 467 -4.83 -6.28 14.98
N GLN A 468 -3.87 -6.96 14.33
CA GLN A 468 -2.52 -7.14 14.86
C GLN A 468 -1.77 -5.80 14.96
N LEU A 469 -1.88 -4.93 13.95
CA LEU A 469 -1.29 -3.59 13.99
C LEU A 469 -1.91 -2.69 15.06
N GLU A 470 -3.21 -2.90 15.35
CA GLU A 470 -3.95 -2.14 16.37
C GLU A 470 -3.85 -2.73 17.78
N ASP A 471 -3.11 -3.82 17.97
CA ASP A 471 -3.01 -4.57 19.24
C ASP A 471 -4.40 -4.97 19.80
N LYS A 472 -5.29 -5.44 18.90
CA LYS A 472 -6.67 -5.85 19.21
C LYS A 472 -6.90 -7.35 19.22
N ILE A 473 -5.85 -8.15 19.05
CA ILE A 473 -5.90 -9.60 19.22
C ILE A 473 -5.78 -9.88 20.72
N CYS A 474 -6.81 -10.47 21.33
CA CYS A 474 -6.82 -10.74 22.76
C CYS A 474 -6.21 -12.12 23.04
N ILE A 475 -5.32 -12.19 24.04
CA ILE A 475 -4.69 -13.41 24.55
C ILE A 475 -4.94 -13.46 26.06
N SER A 476 -5.40 -14.60 26.57
CA SER A 476 -5.67 -14.77 28.00
C SER A 476 -4.39 -14.72 28.85
N GLU A 477 -4.50 -14.39 30.14
CA GLU A 477 -3.34 -14.25 31.04
C GLU A 477 -2.44 -15.48 31.06
N HIS A 478 -3.04 -16.68 31.02
CA HIS A 478 -2.32 -17.96 31.01
C HIS A 478 -1.94 -18.43 29.60
N LYS A 479 -2.15 -17.60 28.57
CA LYS A 479 -1.94 -17.92 27.16
C LYS A 479 -2.60 -19.22 26.72
N SER A 480 -3.73 -19.57 27.34
CA SER A 480 -4.51 -20.78 27.04
C SER A 480 -5.58 -20.54 25.98
N PHE A 481 -5.97 -19.29 25.78
CA PHE A 481 -7.08 -18.89 24.93
C PHE A 481 -6.76 -17.57 24.24
N ALA A 482 -7.07 -17.46 22.96
CA ALA A 482 -6.96 -16.23 22.20
C ALA A 482 -8.21 -16.00 21.36
N ALA A 483 -8.54 -14.75 21.10
CA ALA A 483 -9.66 -14.41 20.24
C ALA A 483 -9.48 -13.06 19.56
N PHE A 484 -10.11 -12.90 18.40
CA PHE A 484 -10.25 -11.60 17.74
C PHE A 484 -11.64 -11.45 17.14
N ASN A 485 -12.10 -10.21 16.97
CA ASN A 485 -13.37 -9.89 16.32
C ASN A 485 -13.18 -9.90 14.80
N THR A 486 -13.97 -10.68 14.07
CA THR A 486 -13.84 -10.83 12.61
C THR A 486 -14.30 -9.60 11.81
N GLY A 487 -14.96 -8.63 12.45
CA GLY A 487 -15.63 -7.51 11.80
C GLY A 487 -16.92 -7.90 11.07
N LEU A 488 -17.22 -9.20 10.96
CA LEU A 488 -18.47 -9.70 10.42
C LEU A 488 -19.50 -9.89 11.54
N VAL A 489 -20.76 -9.79 11.16
CA VAL A 489 -21.89 -9.93 12.07
C VAL A 489 -22.80 -11.09 11.66
N SER A 490 -23.55 -11.63 12.62
CA SER A 490 -24.59 -12.63 12.37
C SER A 490 -25.79 -12.02 11.65
N PRO A 491 -26.78 -12.82 11.18
CA PRO A 491 -28.06 -12.30 10.69
C PRO A 491 -28.84 -11.43 11.70
N TYR A 492 -28.49 -11.49 12.98
CA TYR A 492 -29.06 -10.67 14.05
C TYR A 492 -28.19 -9.46 14.42
N TYR A 493 -27.13 -9.19 13.64
CA TYR A 493 -26.14 -8.13 13.87
C TYR A 493 -25.29 -8.31 15.13
N ASP A 494 -25.15 -9.55 15.63
CA ASP A 494 -24.19 -9.87 16.69
C ASP A 494 -22.79 -10.04 16.11
N ASP A 495 -21.77 -9.48 16.77
CA ASP A 495 -20.36 -9.68 16.39
C ASP A 495 -19.97 -11.16 16.35
N ILE A 496 -19.21 -11.54 15.32
CA ILE A 496 -18.63 -12.87 15.19
C ILE A 496 -17.14 -12.81 15.57
N TYR A 497 -16.76 -13.67 16.51
CA TYR A 497 -15.40 -13.77 17.04
C TYR A 497 -14.76 -15.08 16.58
N ALA A 498 -13.50 -15.00 16.14
CA ALA A 498 -12.66 -16.18 15.90
C ALA A 498 -11.95 -16.53 17.21
N CYS A 499 -12.14 -17.75 17.70
CA CYS A 499 -11.55 -18.22 18.95
C CYS A 499 -10.51 -19.30 18.72
N PHE A 500 -9.46 -19.27 19.53
CA PHE A 500 -8.29 -20.14 19.42
C PHE A 500 -7.90 -20.66 20.79
N GLU A 501 -7.38 -21.89 20.82
CA GLU A 501 -6.78 -22.47 22.01
C GLU A 501 -5.29 -22.71 21.80
N ALA A 502 -4.53 -22.69 22.89
CA ALA A 502 -3.12 -23.01 22.85
C ALA A 502 -2.92 -24.47 22.41
N GLN A 503 -1.92 -24.69 21.57
CA GLN A 503 -1.46 -26.02 21.20
C GLN A 503 -0.09 -26.28 21.82
N ASP A 504 0.12 -27.48 22.34
CA ASP A 504 1.43 -27.90 22.86
C ASP A 504 2.42 -28.04 21.69
N ASP A 505 3.65 -27.58 21.92
CA ASP A 505 4.73 -27.50 20.94
C ASP A 505 5.31 -28.90 20.65
N ASP A 506 4.50 -29.77 20.04
CA ASP A 506 4.84 -31.16 19.73
C ASP A 506 5.74 -31.29 18.49
N GLY A 507 6.32 -30.17 18.02
CA GLY A 507 7.33 -30.13 16.94
C GLY A 507 6.79 -30.35 15.52
N GLU A 508 5.51 -30.69 15.35
CA GLU A 508 4.87 -30.96 14.04
C GLU A 508 4.20 -29.71 13.43
N TYR A 509 3.85 -28.70 14.25
CA TYR A 509 3.24 -27.44 13.83
C TYR A 509 4.05 -26.25 14.38
N GLN A 510 4.36 -25.26 13.54
CA GLN A 510 5.12 -24.05 13.94
C GLN A 510 4.24 -22.94 14.56
N THR A 511 2.94 -23.19 14.79
CA THR A 511 1.97 -22.19 15.24
C THR A 511 1.55 -22.43 16.69
N GLN A 512 1.54 -21.39 17.52
CA GLN A 512 1.22 -21.47 18.95
C GLN A 512 -0.28 -21.69 19.24
N TRP A 513 -1.13 -21.35 18.27
CA TRP A 513 -2.57 -21.36 18.41
C TRP A 513 -3.22 -22.33 17.44
N ARG A 514 -4.33 -22.94 17.85
CA ARG A 514 -5.20 -23.73 16.99
C ARG A 514 -6.59 -23.11 16.95
N PHE A 515 -7.15 -22.97 15.76
CA PHE A 515 -8.53 -22.52 15.58
C PHE A 515 -9.50 -23.49 16.25
N LEU A 516 -10.42 -22.94 17.05
CA LEU A 516 -11.41 -23.71 17.81
C LEU A 516 -12.77 -23.65 17.12
N GLU A 517 -13.39 -22.46 17.06
CA GLU A 517 -14.66 -22.20 16.38
C GLU A 517 -14.92 -20.69 16.26
N PHE A 518 -15.88 -20.32 15.41
CA PHE A 518 -16.48 -18.99 15.44
C PHE A 518 -17.66 -18.92 16.41
N CYS A 519 -17.71 -17.88 17.25
CA CYS A 519 -18.80 -17.71 18.21
C CYS A 519 -19.28 -16.25 18.31
N THR A 520 -20.48 -16.06 18.87
CA THR A 520 -20.98 -14.76 19.31
C THR A 520 -20.78 -14.61 20.82
N ALA A 521 -20.74 -13.37 21.31
CA ALA A 521 -20.66 -13.10 22.74
C ALA A 521 -21.84 -13.77 23.49
N ALA A 522 -21.55 -14.41 24.62
CA ALA A 522 -22.52 -15.15 25.43
C ALA A 522 -23.24 -16.33 24.72
N GLY A 523 -22.79 -16.75 23.54
CA GLY A 523 -23.21 -18.01 22.91
C GLY A 523 -22.88 -19.23 23.79
N ARG A 524 -23.61 -20.35 23.61
CA ARG A 524 -23.29 -21.60 24.32
C ARG A 524 -21.87 -22.07 23.94
N GLY A 525 -21.16 -22.68 24.90
CA GLY A 525 -19.80 -23.18 24.65
C GLY A 525 -18.76 -22.06 24.69
N THR A 526 -18.04 -21.86 23.59
CA THR A 526 -16.90 -20.94 23.51
C THR A 526 -17.29 -19.47 23.70
N GLY A 527 -18.52 -19.08 23.37
CA GLY A 527 -19.02 -17.71 23.63
C GLY A 527 -19.06 -17.34 25.12
N LYS A 528 -19.26 -18.31 26.02
CA LYS A 528 -19.14 -18.09 27.47
C LYS A 528 -17.69 -17.93 27.91
N LYS A 529 -16.79 -18.77 27.37
CA LYS A 529 -15.34 -18.66 27.63
C LYS A 529 -14.83 -17.29 27.17
N LEU A 530 -15.26 -16.81 26.00
CA LEU A 530 -14.90 -15.49 25.49
C LEU A 530 -15.20 -14.37 26.50
N VAL A 531 -16.41 -14.36 27.06
CA VAL A 531 -16.85 -13.37 28.05
C VAL A 531 -16.14 -13.56 29.41
N GLU A 532 -15.80 -14.79 29.76
CA GLU A 532 -15.06 -15.12 30.99
C GLU A 532 -13.61 -14.64 30.93
N TYR A 533 -12.93 -14.81 29.78
CA TYR A 533 -11.50 -14.47 29.62
C TYR A 533 -11.23 -13.02 29.26
N PHE A 534 -12.17 -12.30 28.63
CA PHE A 534 -11.89 -10.96 28.07
C PHE A 534 -12.89 -9.90 28.53
N ASN A 535 -12.36 -8.85 29.16
CA ASN A 535 -13.07 -7.61 29.46
C ASN A 535 -12.13 -6.40 29.26
N PRO A 536 -12.37 -5.54 28.25
CA PRO A 536 -13.46 -5.61 27.27
C PRO A 536 -13.31 -6.79 26.30
N LEU A 537 -14.39 -7.17 25.62
CA LEU A 537 -14.36 -8.16 24.53
C LEU A 537 -13.45 -7.68 23.37
N PRO A 538 -12.93 -8.59 22.53
CA PRO A 538 -12.13 -8.23 21.37
C PRO A 538 -12.84 -7.19 20.49
N GLN A 539 -12.17 -6.09 20.17
CA GLN A 539 -12.77 -5.00 19.41
C GLN A 539 -12.56 -5.21 17.90
N PRO A 540 -13.49 -4.74 17.04
CA PRO A 540 -13.31 -4.80 15.60
C PRO A 540 -12.18 -3.86 15.13
N ALA A 541 -11.70 -4.11 13.92
CA ALA A 541 -10.69 -3.27 13.28
C ALA A 541 -11.23 -1.85 13.04
N SER A 542 -10.40 -0.83 13.25
CA SER A 542 -10.71 0.54 12.85
C SER A 542 -9.90 0.87 11.59
N TYR A 543 -10.53 1.44 10.56
CA TYR A 543 -9.82 1.75 9.31
C TYR A 543 -9.59 3.25 9.12
N PHE A 544 -10.50 4.09 9.63
CA PHE A 544 -10.45 5.54 9.47
C PHE A 544 -10.50 6.25 10.84
N GLU A 545 -9.98 7.47 10.89
CA GLU A 545 -10.05 8.32 12.09
C GLU A 545 -10.90 9.58 11.85
N ARG A 546 -10.97 10.07 10.60
CA ARG A 546 -11.70 11.28 10.23
C ARG A 546 -12.76 10.97 9.21
N ARG A 547 -13.85 11.75 9.22
CA ARG A 547 -14.93 11.63 8.23
C ARG A 547 -14.44 11.89 6.80
N GLY A 548 -13.42 12.74 6.63
CA GLY A 548 -12.81 13.05 5.34
C GLY A 548 -12.08 11.86 4.69
N ASP A 549 -11.83 10.78 5.43
CA ASP A 549 -11.23 9.55 4.89
C ASP A 549 -12.29 8.71 4.13
N LEU A 550 -13.59 9.02 4.29
CA LEU A 550 -14.71 8.24 3.72
C LEU A 550 -15.37 8.90 2.51
N LEU A 551 -15.20 10.21 2.32
CA LEU A 551 -15.93 10.98 1.33
C LEU A 551 -14.94 11.75 0.45
N PHE A 552 -15.14 11.67 -0.87
CA PHE A 552 -14.37 12.45 -1.82
C PHE A 552 -14.83 13.91 -1.81
N ASP A 553 -13.89 14.81 -1.55
CA ASP A 553 -14.12 16.24 -1.47
C ASP A 553 -13.86 16.90 -2.83
N LEU A 554 -14.94 17.34 -3.47
CA LEU A 554 -14.94 17.91 -4.82
C LEU A 554 -14.30 19.29 -4.89
N GLU A 555 -14.11 19.97 -3.75
CA GLU A 555 -13.48 21.30 -3.69
C GLU A 555 -11.96 21.22 -3.81
N LYS A 556 -11.38 20.03 -3.63
CA LYS A 556 -9.95 19.77 -3.74
C LYS A 556 -9.53 19.47 -5.16
N GLU A 557 -8.32 19.89 -5.50
CA GLU A 557 -7.71 19.52 -6.78
C GLU A 557 -7.25 18.06 -6.74
N LEU A 558 -7.40 17.38 -7.89
CA LEU A 558 -6.93 16.01 -8.11
C LEU A 558 -5.81 16.03 -9.14
N HIS A 559 -4.59 15.74 -8.72
CA HIS A 559 -3.45 15.58 -9.62
C HIS A 559 -3.19 14.08 -9.83
N THR A 560 -3.08 13.64 -11.08
CA THR A 560 -2.96 12.21 -11.39
C THR A 560 -1.58 11.88 -11.95
N ASP A 561 -0.96 10.80 -11.47
CA ASP A 561 0.30 10.30 -12.02
C ASP A 561 0.05 9.49 -13.31
N TYR A 562 -0.09 10.22 -14.42
CA TYR A 562 -0.36 9.63 -15.72
C TYR A 562 0.78 8.74 -16.23
N GLU A 563 2.04 9.05 -15.91
CA GLU A 563 3.17 8.23 -16.33
C GLU A 563 3.11 6.88 -15.63
N HIS A 564 2.91 6.88 -14.31
CA HIS A 564 2.79 5.63 -13.55
C HIS A 564 1.58 4.78 -13.98
N ILE A 565 0.45 5.41 -14.31
CA ILE A 565 -0.75 4.69 -14.76
C ILE A 565 -0.55 4.12 -16.17
N LEU A 566 -0.11 4.94 -17.13
CA LEU A 566 -0.08 4.57 -18.55
C LEU A 566 1.17 3.78 -18.96
N LEU A 567 2.25 3.84 -18.19
CA LEU A 567 3.51 3.18 -18.52
C LEU A 567 3.79 2.00 -17.58
N ASP A 568 3.72 2.21 -16.27
CA ASP A 568 4.06 1.15 -15.30
C ASP A 568 2.90 0.16 -15.10
N ASN A 569 1.65 0.62 -15.17
CA ASN A 569 0.45 -0.16 -14.87
C ASN A 569 -0.48 -0.36 -16.08
N ILE A 570 0.04 -0.27 -17.29
CA ILE A 570 -0.75 -0.41 -18.53
C ILE A 570 -1.54 -1.73 -18.59
N SER A 571 -1.04 -2.80 -17.98
CA SER A 571 -1.72 -4.10 -17.94
C SER A 571 -3.00 -4.12 -17.11
N ARG A 572 -3.29 -3.07 -16.33
CA ARG A 572 -4.54 -2.91 -15.56
C ARG A 572 -5.63 -2.18 -16.34
N LEU A 573 -5.30 -1.63 -17.52
CA LEU A 573 -6.27 -1.00 -18.42
C LEU A 573 -6.93 -2.07 -19.30
N PRO A 574 -8.19 -1.85 -19.73
CA PRO A 574 -8.85 -2.75 -20.68
C PRO A 574 -8.08 -2.82 -22.00
N LEU A 575 -7.85 -4.03 -22.50
CA LEU A 575 -7.06 -4.23 -23.72
C LEU A 575 -7.69 -3.53 -24.93
N ASP A 576 -9.02 -3.59 -25.04
CA ASP A 576 -9.80 -2.89 -26.07
C ASP A 576 -9.65 -1.35 -26.02
N PHE A 577 -9.56 -0.78 -24.81
CA PHE A 577 -9.28 0.64 -24.65
C PHE A 577 -7.89 0.98 -25.22
N ILE A 578 -6.87 0.18 -24.86
CA ILE A 578 -5.52 0.38 -25.38
C ILE A 578 -5.50 0.24 -26.91
N ARG A 579 -6.24 -0.74 -27.45
CA ARG A 579 -6.36 -1.00 -28.89
C ARG A 579 -6.91 0.21 -29.65
N GLU A 580 -7.98 0.84 -29.16
CA GLU A 580 -8.58 2.01 -29.81
C GLU A 580 -7.66 3.25 -29.69
N GLU A 581 -7.06 3.49 -28.53
CA GLU A 581 -6.20 4.67 -28.34
C GLU A 581 -4.89 4.57 -29.16
N CYS A 582 -4.36 3.36 -29.31
CA CYS A 582 -3.20 3.04 -30.15
C CYS A 582 -3.54 2.87 -31.64
N ARG A 583 -4.76 3.23 -32.06
CA ARG A 583 -5.16 3.10 -33.47
C ARG A 583 -4.31 3.98 -34.39
N GLY A 584 -3.80 3.35 -35.44
CA GLY A 584 -2.91 3.99 -36.43
C GLY A 584 -1.41 3.78 -36.17
N ALA A 585 -1.04 3.07 -35.09
CA ALA A 585 0.32 2.59 -34.85
C ALA A 585 0.36 1.07 -35.06
N GLU A 586 0.81 0.62 -36.24
CA GLU A 586 0.82 -0.81 -36.62
C GLU A 586 1.59 -1.67 -35.60
N GLU A 587 2.78 -1.23 -35.19
CA GLU A 587 3.60 -1.91 -34.18
C GLU A 587 2.87 -2.07 -32.82
N ALA A 588 2.07 -1.08 -32.42
CA ALA A 588 1.28 -1.17 -31.19
C ALA A 588 0.14 -2.19 -31.35
N GLN A 589 -0.50 -2.26 -32.52
CA GLN A 589 -1.56 -3.23 -32.77
C GLN A 589 -1.03 -4.66 -32.76
N GLU A 590 0.13 -4.90 -33.37
CA GLU A 590 0.80 -6.21 -33.34
C GLU A 590 1.11 -6.65 -31.90
N LEU A 591 1.65 -5.75 -31.07
CA LEU A 591 1.92 -6.04 -29.66
C LEU A 591 0.64 -6.37 -28.87
N ILE A 592 -0.47 -5.70 -29.19
CA ILE A 592 -1.78 -5.94 -28.54
C ILE A 592 -2.35 -7.30 -28.96
N ASP A 593 -2.23 -7.67 -30.23
CA ASP A 593 -2.64 -8.99 -30.74
C ASP A 593 -1.84 -10.11 -30.04
N GLU A 594 -0.53 -9.93 -29.88
CA GLU A 594 0.35 -10.88 -29.16
C GLU A 594 0.02 -10.96 -27.66
N ILE A 595 -0.45 -9.86 -27.05
CA ILE A 595 -0.96 -9.87 -25.66
C ILE A 595 -2.24 -10.70 -25.58
N GLU A 596 -3.17 -10.51 -26.52
CA GLU A 596 -4.46 -11.21 -26.55
C GLU A 596 -4.29 -12.71 -26.78
N ASP A 597 -3.44 -13.10 -27.74
CA ASP A 597 -3.15 -14.48 -28.11
C ASP A 597 -2.23 -15.20 -27.08
N GLY A 598 -1.47 -14.42 -26.31
CA GLY A 598 -0.49 -14.91 -25.34
C GLY A 598 -1.11 -15.80 -24.27
N GLN A 599 -0.73 -17.07 -24.26
CA GLN A 599 -1.17 -18.07 -23.27
C GLN A 599 -0.34 -18.07 -21.98
N ASP A 600 0.87 -17.49 -22.00
CA ASP A 600 1.78 -17.45 -20.86
C ASP A 600 1.95 -16.03 -20.31
N TRP A 601 1.87 -15.91 -18.98
CA TRP A 601 1.95 -14.64 -18.26
C TRP A 601 3.28 -13.92 -18.50
N ALA A 602 4.39 -14.66 -18.63
CA ALA A 602 5.71 -14.06 -18.83
C ALA A 602 5.83 -13.45 -20.23
N ALA A 603 5.25 -14.10 -21.23
CA ALA A 603 5.13 -13.56 -22.58
C ALA A 603 4.26 -12.30 -22.60
N ARG A 604 3.06 -12.35 -21.99
CA ARG A 604 2.15 -11.19 -21.86
C ARG A 604 2.85 -10.01 -21.19
N LYS A 605 3.55 -10.25 -20.07
CA LYS A 605 4.31 -9.22 -19.34
C LYS A 605 5.41 -8.59 -20.18
N ARG A 606 6.10 -9.38 -21.02
CA ARG A 606 7.10 -8.86 -21.96
C ARG A 606 6.46 -7.96 -23.01
N PHE A 607 5.34 -8.37 -23.59
CA PHE A 607 4.64 -7.57 -24.60
C PHE A 607 4.05 -6.29 -24.02
N TYR A 608 3.46 -6.33 -22.81
CA TYR A 608 3.05 -5.11 -22.11
C TYR A 608 4.21 -4.14 -21.86
N ARG A 609 5.41 -4.65 -21.53
CA ARG A 609 6.61 -3.81 -21.39
C ARG A 609 7.02 -3.18 -22.72
N GLN A 610 7.02 -3.94 -23.81
CA GLN A 610 7.31 -3.41 -25.15
C GLN A 610 6.29 -2.36 -25.58
N LEU A 611 5.01 -2.59 -25.30
CA LEU A 611 3.94 -1.64 -25.58
C LEU A 611 4.10 -0.35 -24.77
N SER A 612 4.45 -0.47 -23.48
CA SER A 612 4.77 0.67 -22.62
C SER A 612 5.96 1.48 -23.16
N ASP A 613 7.06 0.82 -23.55
CA ASP A 613 8.24 1.48 -24.15
C ASP A 613 7.88 2.22 -25.47
N LEU A 614 7.01 1.62 -26.29
CA LEU A 614 6.51 2.22 -27.53
C LEU A 614 5.65 3.46 -27.27
N ILE A 615 4.75 3.39 -26.29
CA ILE A 615 3.90 4.52 -25.89
C ILE A 615 4.76 5.66 -25.32
N ALA A 616 5.73 5.34 -24.45
CA ALA A 616 6.65 6.31 -23.86
C ALA A 616 7.49 7.03 -24.91
N SER A 617 7.94 6.32 -25.95
CA SER A 617 8.72 6.89 -27.05
C SER A 617 7.89 7.63 -28.10
N THR A 618 6.55 7.57 -28.02
CA THR A 618 5.64 8.17 -28.99
C THR A 618 4.72 9.22 -28.33
N PRO A 619 5.12 10.51 -28.25
CA PRO A 619 4.37 11.54 -27.53
C PRO A 619 2.90 11.70 -27.96
N ARG A 620 2.58 11.40 -29.22
CA ARG A 620 1.20 11.48 -29.71
C ARG A 620 0.32 10.38 -29.10
N LEU A 621 0.82 9.15 -28.96
CA LEU A 621 0.07 8.04 -28.36
C LEU A 621 -0.13 8.29 -26.87
N PHE A 622 0.95 8.67 -26.17
CA PHE A 622 0.88 9.00 -24.74
C PHE A 622 -0.14 10.11 -24.44
N ASN A 623 -0.08 11.24 -25.18
CA ASN A 623 -1.03 12.34 -24.97
C ASN A 623 -2.47 11.94 -25.28
N ARG A 624 -2.70 11.03 -26.23
CA ARG A 624 -4.04 10.54 -26.54
C ARG A 624 -4.65 9.76 -25.38
N MET A 625 -3.90 8.77 -24.88
CA MET A 625 -4.31 7.96 -23.72
C MET A 625 -4.49 8.83 -22.47
N ARG A 626 -3.58 9.79 -22.24
CA ARG A 626 -3.67 10.75 -21.12
C ARG A 626 -4.97 11.55 -21.18
N ASN A 627 -5.27 12.15 -22.33
CA ASN A 627 -6.46 12.98 -22.47
C ASN A 627 -7.74 12.14 -22.27
N ARG A 628 -7.76 10.89 -22.76
CA ARG A 628 -8.92 10.02 -22.56
C ARG A 628 -9.08 9.59 -21.10
N LEU A 629 -7.99 9.38 -20.39
CA LEU A 629 -8.02 9.13 -18.94
C LEU A 629 -8.49 10.38 -18.17
N GLU A 630 -8.05 11.57 -18.55
CA GLU A 630 -8.51 12.84 -17.97
C GLU A 630 -10.01 13.05 -18.16
N ASP A 631 -10.55 12.74 -19.35
CA ASP A 631 -11.99 12.76 -19.61
C ASP A 631 -12.76 11.80 -18.67
N ALA A 632 -12.24 10.58 -18.48
CA ALA A 632 -12.84 9.58 -17.59
C ALA A 632 -12.81 10.03 -16.12
N ILE A 633 -11.72 10.67 -15.68
CA ILE A 633 -11.60 11.24 -14.32
C ILE A 633 -12.61 12.38 -14.12
N GLU A 634 -12.75 13.27 -15.08
CA GLU A 634 -13.72 14.36 -15.02
C GLU A 634 -15.17 13.83 -15.03
N LEU A 635 -15.45 12.76 -15.76
CA LEU A 635 -16.73 12.07 -15.68
C LEU A 635 -16.97 11.47 -14.28
N ALA A 636 -15.97 10.80 -13.70
CA ALA A 636 -16.02 10.25 -12.36
C ALA A 636 -16.32 11.35 -11.31
N ARG A 637 -15.66 12.51 -11.40
CA ARG A 637 -15.93 13.66 -10.53
C ARG A 637 -17.36 14.18 -10.67
N LYS A 638 -17.90 14.23 -11.90
CA LYS A 638 -19.31 14.59 -12.13
C LYS A 638 -20.26 13.57 -11.50
N GLN A 639 -19.95 12.27 -11.58
CA GLN A 639 -20.74 11.21 -10.94
C GLN A 639 -20.69 11.33 -9.42
N VAL A 640 -19.52 11.57 -8.82
CA VAL A 640 -19.38 11.83 -7.37
C VAL A 640 -20.16 13.06 -6.93
N ARG A 641 -20.14 14.14 -7.73
CA ARG A 641 -20.97 15.32 -7.48
C ARG A 641 -22.46 15.02 -7.47
N TRP A 642 -22.90 14.12 -8.34
CA TRP A 642 -24.30 13.68 -8.39
C TRP A 642 -24.65 12.75 -7.21
N ASN A 643 -23.76 11.81 -6.89
CA ASN A 643 -23.93 10.85 -5.81
C ASN A 643 -22.61 10.70 -5.02
N PHE A 644 -22.58 11.24 -3.80
CA PHE A 644 -21.38 11.22 -2.95
C PHE A 644 -20.89 9.79 -2.62
N LYS A 645 -21.74 8.78 -2.76
CA LYS A 645 -21.39 7.35 -2.54
C LYS A 645 -20.65 6.73 -3.72
N THR A 646 -20.55 7.43 -4.85
CA THR A 646 -19.83 6.93 -6.04
C THR A 646 -18.34 6.72 -5.74
N ALA A 647 -17.73 7.59 -4.94
CA ALA A 647 -16.37 7.36 -4.46
C ALA A 647 -16.39 6.31 -3.35
N ILE A 648 -15.60 5.25 -3.51
CA ILE A 648 -15.58 4.12 -2.58
C ILE A 648 -14.31 4.18 -1.73
N PRO A 649 -14.40 4.26 -0.39
CA PRO A 649 -13.21 4.20 0.45
C PRO A 649 -12.59 2.80 0.43
N CYS A 650 -11.26 2.76 0.43
CA CYS A 650 -10.49 1.52 0.49
C CYS A 650 -9.30 1.66 1.44
N TYR A 651 -8.81 0.53 1.91
CA TYR A 651 -7.66 0.46 2.81
C TYR A 651 -6.57 -0.40 2.18
N PHE A 652 -5.35 0.12 2.13
CA PHE A 652 -4.18 -0.61 1.63
C PHE A 652 -3.36 -1.20 2.78
N PRO A 653 -3.37 -2.53 2.97
CA PRO A 653 -2.69 -3.16 4.11
C PRO A 653 -1.18 -2.92 4.14
N THR A 654 -0.52 -2.92 2.98
CA THR A 654 0.94 -2.81 2.86
C THR A 654 1.48 -1.44 3.29
N ARG A 655 0.71 -0.38 3.05
CA ARG A 655 1.05 1.00 3.45
C ARG A 655 0.32 1.46 4.70
N ASN A 656 -0.69 0.70 5.14
CA ASN A 656 -1.53 1.03 6.29
C ASN A 656 -2.22 2.40 6.13
N VAL A 657 -2.70 2.71 4.91
CA VAL A 657 -3.31 4.01 4.56
C VAL A 657 -4.73 3.83 4.03
N MET A 658 -5.55 4.85 4.29
CA MET A 658 -6.86 5.01 3.69
C MET A 658 -6.76 5.79 2.38
N SER A 659 -7.52 5.34 1.39
CA SER A 659 -7.64 5.99 0.08
C SER A 659 -9.09 5.93 -0.39
N LEU A 660 -9.38 6.62 -1.49
CA LEU A 660 -10.68 6.57 -2.16
C LEU A 660 -10.49 6.03 -3.58
N MET A 661 -11.54 5.43 -4.13
CA MET A 661 -11.56 4.93 -5.50
C MET A 661 -12.63 5.64 -6.30
N LEU A 662 -12.25 6.14 -7.48
CA LEU A 662 -13.15 6.76 -8.44
C LEU A 662 -13.37 5.82 -9.65
N PRO A 663 -14.60 5.65 -10.14
CA PRO A 663 -14.86 4.83 -11.33
C PRO A 663 -14.27 5.46 -12.58
N LEU A 664 -13.50 4.71 -13.35
CA LEU A 664 -13.03 5.13 -14.66
C LEU A 664 -13.83 4.43 -15.75
N ALA A 665 -14.70 5.18 -16.42
CA ALA A 665 -15.42 4.75 -17.61
C ALA A 665 -14.56 5.05 -18.85
N LEU A 666 -13.81 4.05 -19.32
CA LEU A 666 -12.80 4.22 -20.37
C LEU A 666 -13.39 3.92 -21.75
N GLN A 667 -14.14 2.83 -21.84
CA GLN A 667 -14.75 2.36 -23.09
C GLN A 667 -16.18 2.85 -23.26
N ASN A 668 -16.99 2.79 -22.19
CA ASN A 668 -18.40 3.16 -22.21
C ASN A 668 -18.74 4.05 -21.02
N ASP A 669 -19.29 5.24 -21.26
CA ASP A 669 -19.59 6.24 -20.21
C ASP A 669 -20.53 5.74 -19.10
N ASN A 670 -21.27 4.66 -19.34
CA ASN A 670 -22.22 4.05 -18.39
C ASN A 670 -21.63 2.89 -17.57
N ARG A 671 -20.38 2.49 -17.80
CA ARG A 671 -19.76 1.34 -17.12
C ARG A 671 -18.33 1.70 -16.72
N ALA A 672 -18.00 1.46 -15.45
CA ALA A 672 -16.62 1.54 -15.00
C ALA A 672 -15.82 0.34 -15.54
N ASP A 673 -14.62 0.59 -16.01
CA ASP A 673 -13.71 -0.45 -16.51
C ASP A 673 -12.47 -0.61 -15.60
N ALA A 674 -12.12 0.44 -14.87
CA ALA A 674 -11.07 0.46 -13.86
C ALA A 674 -11.44 1.39 -12.70
N ALA A 675 -10.67 1.36 -11.62
CA ALA A 675 -10.81 2.26 -10.49
C ALA A 675 -9.54 3.11 -10.31
N LEU A 676 -9.67 4.44 -10.29
CA LEU A 676 -8.58 5.35 -9.92
C LEU A 676 -8.46 5.44 -8.41
N VAL A 677 -7.29 5.11 -7.86
CA VAL A 677 -6.97 5.27 -6.45
C VAL A 677 -6.52 6.70 -6.20
N VAL A 678 -7.24 7.42 -5.33
CA VAL A 678 -6.95 8.80 -4.96
C VAL A 678 -6.67 8.91 -3.46
N GLU A 679 -5.61 9.63 -3.12
CA GLU A 679 -5.16 9.83 -1.74
C GLU A 679 -5.11 11.30 -1.40
N LEU A 680 -5.65 11.67 -0.23
CA LEU A 680 -5.55 13.03 0.27
C LEU A 680 -4.13 13.26 0.78
N THR A 681 -3.39 14.13 0.11
CA THR A 681 -2.02 14.50 0.50
C THR A 681 -2.02 15.48 1.66
N SER A 682 -0.86 15.66 2.31
CA SER A 682 -0.67 16.65 3.38
C SER A 682 -0.89 18.09 2.92
N SER A 683 -0.75 18.37 1.61
CA SER A 683 -1.06 19.68 1.03
C SER A 683 -2.56 20.00 0.98
N GLY A 684 -3.41 18.99 1.22
CA GLY A 684 -4.87 19.11 1.12
C GLY A 684 -5.43 18.83 -0.27
N ASN A 685 -4.59 18.56 -1.28
CA ASN A 685 -5.02 18.07 -2.60
C ASN A 685 -5.07 16.55 -2.66
N TYR A 686 -5.88 16.01 -3.57
CA TYR A 686 -5.85 14.59 -3.91
C TYR A 686 -4.75 14.28 -4.92
N GLN A 687 -4.08 13.16 -4.72
CA GLN A 687 -3.19 12.53 -5.69
C GLN A 687 -3.82 11.24 -6.22
N GLY A 688 -4.06 11.17 -7.52
CA GLY A 688 -4.37 9.93 -8.23
C GLY A 688 -3.09 9.11 -8.34
N GLN A 689 -2.93 8.12 -7.46
CA GLN A 689 -1.69 7.36 -7.31
C GLN A 689 -1.53 6.32 -8.42
N THR A 690 -2.59 5.55 -8.67
CA THR A 690 -2.56 4.41 -9.60
C THR A 690 -3.99 4.00 -9.96
N ILE A 691 -4.13 2.97 -10.80
CA ILE A 691 -5.41 2.33 -11.12
C ILE A 691 -5.43 0.88 -10.63
N LEU A 692 -6.63 0.39 -10.35
CA LEU A 692 -6.92 -1.00 -10.00
C LEU A 692 -7.90 -1.59 -11.00
N THR A 693 -7.81 -2.92 -11.20
CA THR A 693 -8.91 -3.66 -11.83
C THR A 693 -10.14 -3.62 -10.93
N LEU A 694 -11.34 -3.84 -11.47
CA LEU A 694 -12.56 -3.86 -10.65
C LEU A 694 -12.52 -4.95 -9.57
N GLN A 695 -11.88 -6.09 -9.86
CA GLN A 695 -11.68 -7.19 -8.90
C GLN A 695 -10.82 -6.75 -7.71
N GLN A 696 -9.69 -6.09 -7.98
CA GLN A 696 -8.81 -5.52 -6.93
C GLN A 696 -9.55 -4.45 -6.13
N ALA A 697 -10.23 -3.52 -6.82
CA ALA A 697 -11.00 -2.46 -6.18
C ALA A 697 -12.10 -3.02 -5.25
N TYR A 698 -12.80 -4.09 -5.65
CA TYR A 698 -13.82 -4.72 -4.82
C TYR A 698 -13.22 -5.30 -3.53
N LEU A 699 -12.09 -6.02 -3.63
CA LEU A 699 -11.42 -6.61 -2.47
C LEU A 699 -10.97 -5.54 -1.48
N ASP A 700 -10.35 -4.46 -1.97
CA ASP A 700 -9.83 -3.39 -1.12
C ASP A 700 -10.95 -2.57 -0.48
N GLY A 701 -12.04 -2.33 -1.21
CA GLY A 701 -13.23 -1.66 -0.67
C GLY A 701 -13.98 -2.53 0.35
N ARG A 702 -14.05 -3.85 0.11
CA ARG A 702 -14.79 -4.78 0.98
C ARG A 702 -14.23 -4.87 2.39
N LEU A 703 -12.95 -4.53 2.61
CA LEU A 703 -12.35 -4.47 3.94
C LEU A 703 -13.08 -3.52 4.89
N LEU A 704 -13.62 -2.41 4.37
CA LEU A 704 -14.35 -1.44 5.18
C LEU A 704 -15.84 -1.76 5.30
N CYS A 705 -16.48 -2.05 4.17
CA CYS A 705 -17.90 -2.35 4.10
C CYS A 705 -18.20 -3.12 2.83
N ARG A 706 -19.32 -3.85 2.79
CA ARG A 706 -19.84 -4.38 1.53
C ARG A 706 -20.03 -3.23 0.52
N PRO A 707 -19.28 -3.21 -0.61
CA PRO A 707 -19.50 -2.23 -1.65
C PRO A 707 -20.93 -2.42 -2.17
N ASN A 708 -21.79 -1.44 -1.94
CA ASN A 708 -23.17 -1.44 -2.43
C ASN A 708 -23.34 -0.22 -3.34
N SER A 709 -22.51 -0.19 -4.39
CA SER A 709 -22.38 0.90 -5.35
C SER A 709 -22.85 0.42 -6.72
N GLU A 710 -23.35 1.34 -7.54
CA GLU A 710 -23.87 1.05 -8.88
C GLU A 710 -22.80 0.54 -9.86
N TRP A 711 -21.51 0.72 -9.55
CA TRP A 711 -20.40 0.39 -10.46
C TRP A 711 -19.43 -0.67 -9.94
N LEU A 712 -19.50 -1.06 -8.66
CA LEU A 712 -18.57 -2.00 -8.04
C LEU A 712 -19.35 -3.09 -7.29
N ASP A 713 -19.68 -4.16 -8.00
CA ASP A 713 -20.50 -5.28 -7.53
C ASP A 713 -19.90 -6.63 -7.95
N SER A 714 -19.68 -7.53 -6.99
CA SER A 714 -19.13 -8.87 -7.19
C SER A 714 -19.93 -9.73 -8.17
N GLU A 715 -21.25 -9.51 -8.29
CA GLU A 715 -22.10 -10.29 -9.21
C GLU A 715 -21.92 -9.85 -10.68
N THR A 716 -21.31 -8.69 -10.92
CA THR A 716 -21.08 -8.14 -12.28
C THR A 716 -19.61 -8.19 -12.71
N ILE A 717 -18.70 -8.48 -11.77
CA ILE A 717 -17.27 -8.58 -12.00
C ILE A 717 -16.93 -10.04 -12.28
N TYR A 718 -16.36 -10.31 -13.45
CA TYR A 718 -15.88 -11.63 -13.82
C TYR A 718 -14.48 -11.89 -13.24
N SER A 719 -14.24 -13.11 -12.77
CA SER A 719 -12.92 -13.52 -12.28
C SER A 719 -11.92 -13.65 -13.43
N ASP A 720 -10.95 -12.75 -13.52
CA ASP A 720 -9.74 -12.96 -14.32
C ASP A 720 -8.75 -13.75 -13.47
N GLY A 721 -8.33 -14.93 -13.91
CA GLY A 721 -7.54 -15.89 -13.12
C GLY A 721 -6.15 -15.41 -12.65
N ASP A 722 -5.78 -14.16 -12.92
CA ASP A 722 -4.49 -13.54 -12.61
C ASP A 722 -4.67 -12.43 -11.55
N TYR A 723 -4.73 -12.82 -10.28
CA TYR A 723 -4.65 -11.87 -9.16
C TYR A 723 -3.18 -11.61 -8.79
N ASP A 724 -2.67 -10.43 -9.11
CA ASP A 724 -1.37 -9.94 -8.65
C ASP A 724 -1.52 -9.26 -7.26
N ASP A 725 -0.78 -9.77 -6.27
CA ASP A 725 -0.76 -9.37 -4.84
C ASP A 725 0.18 -8.14 -4.60
N ASP A 726 0.39 -7.29 -5.60
CA ASP A 726 1.42 -6.23 -5.65
C ASP A 726 1.26 -5.13 -4.58
#